data_AF-A0A8C1QQ66-F1
#
_entry.id   AF-A0A8C1QQ66-F1
#
_cell.length_a   1.000
_cell.length_b   1.000
_cell.length_c   1.000
_cell.angle_alpha   90.00
_cell.angle_beta   90.00
_cell.angle_gamma   90.00
#
_symmetry.space_group_name_H-M   'P 1'
#
loop_
_entity.id
_entity.type
_entity.pdbx_description
1 polymer ?
#
loop_
_entity_poly.entity_id
_entity_poly.type
_entity_poly.pdbx_seq_one_letter_code
_entity_poly.pdbx_strand_id
1 'polypeptide(L)'
;MSELLLACVLLSWIVTCQSGPWRPCTDLLPLDLLSRVLPVSGRAQDGIRMVQSRGARGFQFSGSPQLFSFPASQLFINCNFFPAEFSVVVTLKIPQMPPEKSEYIFTLLEGDSEEPLLGLRLSQNKFHFLQKGHGSRKRITFKAVGLDDNRWHTVVLAVTGRYTILTVDCGTPLELVLERSFPDNLDTTGSTFFIASRRRWNGLFSGLMRQLVLLPGSDATSQICPSSEPQLSALSVPQALLHLPIKPSSTDLPLHPYEAEVRVTAGVSPPCGHSEEGQLWFNTLKRGLFLCDGIVWLTMLQVKEKLDYVEDHQDLFTNSETFDIEVFHIPSVGLFMATANRDSNLGSGIYKWTDGRFERYQNISTYDAKAWQYFTVGKKKFLVVANCRSKDAGDQEQSVIYKWSSRKLKFIHYQTLITHSARDWEAFSIQDETFLAVANHRQGERNHNIDSVIYKWNPVAQFFEVNQTIPTTGAYDWEFFTIGPYYFLAVANTFNGRSTVIDSTIYIWLGGMFQTYQSITTFGAIDWEMFQIENRVFLAVANSQMLTEEGKILYSINSTIYELSMTSQTFIKFQEIETNSALDWEYFTVGDDRFLVVANSYDGNSYSLNSVIYRWQGFEGFIPVHRLSTNGCRDWEYFNTTDGSYLIYSSARAALSKVLKLRTI
;
A
#
# COMPACT_ATOMS: atom_id res chain seq x y z
N MET A 1 65.15 7.47 10.45
CA MET A 1 64.07 8.05 11.28
C MET A 1 62.83 8.12 10.41
N SER A 2 61.73 7.46 10.69
CA SER A 2 61.45 6.53 11.78
C SER A 2 60.27 5.66 11.35
N GLU A 3 60.37 4.36 11.64
CA GLU A 3 59.33 3.34 11.53
C GLU A 3 58.17 3.62 12.50
N LEU A 4 57.36 4.65 12.27
CA LEU A 4 56.33 5.06 13.25
C LEU A 4 54.95 5.38 12.70
N LEU A 5 54.63 4.98 11.46
CA LEU A 5 53.30 5.18 10.89
C LEU A 5 52.61 3.91 10.35
N LEU A 6 53.24 2.73 10.51
CA LEU A 6 52.66 1.45 10.05
C LEU A 6 52.15 0.52 11.18
N ALA A 7 52.07 1.00 12.42
CA ALA A 7 51.68 0.18 13.58
C ALA A 7 50.38 0.60 14.29
N CYS A 8 49.60 1.54 13.73
CA CYS A 8 48.31 1.96 14.32
C CYS A 8 47.07 1.42 13.60
N VAL A 9 47.20 0.53 12.61
CA VAL A 9 46.06 0.01 11.83
C VAL A 9 45.70 -1.46 12.18
N LEU A 10 46.38 -2.10 13.14
CA LEU A 10 46.16 -3.53 13.42
C LEU A 10 45.85 -3.91 14.89
N LEU A 11 45.43 -2.98 15.75
CA LEU A 11 45.12 -3.29 17.16
C LEU A 11 43.79 -2.72 17.71
N SER A 12 42.84 -2.35 16.86
CA SER A 12 41.45 -2.10 17.27
C SER A 12 40.51 -3.26 16.87
N TRP A 13 40.91 -4.48 17.22
CA TRP A 13 40.01 -5.64 17.33
C TRP A 13 40.10 -6.17 18.76
N ILE A 14 39.70 -5.33 19.71
CA ILE A 14 39.20 -5.81 21.00
C ILE A 14 37.71 -5.48 20.96
N VAL A 15 36.91 -6.54 20.85
CA VAL A 15 35.47 -6.53 21.10
C VAL A 15 35.28 -6.08 22.54
N THR A 16 35.09 -4.78 22.74
CA THR A 16 34.43 -4.28 23.93
C THR A 16 32.93 -4.47 23.68
N CYS A 17 32.39 -5.53 24.28
CA CYS A 17 30.97 -5.72 24.45
C CYS A 17 30.46 -4.58 25.34
N GLN A 18 30.16 -3.42 24.75
CA GLN A 18 29.51 -2.32 25.43
C GLN A 18 28.03 -2.68 25.56
N SER A 19 27.65 -3.11 26.77
CA SER A 19 26.28 -3.01 27.26
C SER A 19 25.84 -1.56 27.14
N GLY A 20 25.05 -1.27 26.10
CA GLY A 20 24.41 0.03 25.93
C GLY A 20 23.52 0.36 27.14
N PRO A 21 23.23 1.66 27.37
CA PRO A 21 22.37 2.08 28.45
C PRO A 21 20.99 1.42 28.30
N TRP A 22 20.51 0.90 29.41
CA TRP A 22 19.21 0.29 29.61
C TRP A 22 18.09 1.06 28.89
N ARG A 23 17.38 0.39 27.97
CA ARG A 23 16.15 0.90 27.36
C ARG A 23 15.05 -0.16 27.52
N PRO A 24 13.92 0.16 28.19
CA PRO A 24 12.81 -0.76 28.30
C PRO A 24 12.16 -0.98 26.92
N CYS A 25 11.64 -2.18 26.64
CA CYS A 25 11.02 -2.49 25.35
C CYS A 25 9.59 -1.92 25.26
N THR A 26 9.46 -0.59 25.28
CA THR A 26 8.16 0.13 25.38
C THR A 26 7.55 0.49 24.01
N ASP A 27 8.29 0.38 22.92
CA ASP A 27 7.86 0.78 21.56
C ASP A 27 7.48 -0.42 20.66
N LEU A 28 6.91 -1.48 21.25
CA LEU A 28 6.56 -2.70 20.52
C LEU A 28 5.07 -2.68 20.11
N LEU A 29 4.82 -2.97 18.83
CA LEU A 29 3.50 -3.32 18.30
C LEU A 29 2.90 -4.53 19.07
N PRO A 30 1.57 -4.72 19.07
CA PRO A 30 0.93 -5.89 19.69
C PRO A 30 1.58 -7.21 19.23
N LEU A 31 2.07 -8.02 20.18
CA LEU A 31 2.77 -9.28 19.93
C LEU A 31 1.82 -10.46 20.05
N ASP A 32 1.42 -11.06 18.92
CA ASP A 32 0.55 -12.24 18.88
C ASP A 32 1.32 -13.51 19.25
N LEU A 33 1.23 -13.92 20.52
CA LEU A 33 1.90 -15.12 21.05
C LEU A 33 1.29 -16.41 20.50
N LEU A 34 -0.01 -16.39 20.16
CA LEU A 34 -0.71 -17.56 19.66
C LEU A 34 -0.24 -17.91 18.25
N SER A 35 0.00 -16.90 17.40
CA SER A 35 0.50 -17.09 16.03
C SER A 35 1.87 -17.78 15.96
N ARG A 36 2.72 -17.61 16.99
CA ARG A 36 4.09 -18.16 17.05
C ARG A 36 4.13 -19.68 17.21
N VAL A 37 3.03 -20.29 17.65
CA VAL A 37 2.91 -21.75 17.79
C VAL A 37 2.06 -22.38 16.70
N LEU A 38 1.68 -21.62 15.66
CA LEU A 38 0.92 -22.12 14.52
C LEU A 38 1.83 -22.44 13.34
N PRO A 39 1.48 -23.43 12.50
CA PRO A 39 2.30 -23.81 11.36
C PRO A 39 2.32 -22.72 10.28
N VAL A 40 3.52 -22.42 9.77
CA VAL A 40 3.72 -21.60 8.57
C VAL A 40 3.47 -22.51 7.37
N SER A 41 2.34 -22.32 6.69
CA SER A 41 2.02 -22.87 5.36
C SER A 41 2.06 -24.42 5.21
N GLY A 42 0.89 -25.04 5.17
CA GLY A 42 0.70 -26.34 4.50
C GLY A 42 1.04 -27.62 5.27
N ARG A 43 1.40 -27.56 6.56
CA ARG A 43 1.54 -28.75 7.43
C ARG A 43 0.58 -28.65 8.62
N ALA A 44 -0.25 -29.68 8.81
CA ALA A 44 -1.00 -29.85 10.05
C ALA A 44 0.01 -30.14 11.19
N GLN A 45 -0.06 -29.38 12.28
CA GLN A 45 0.77 -29.63 13.46
C GLN A 45 0.03 -30.57 14.40
N ASP A 46 0.65 -31.67 14.79
CA ASP A 46 0.06 -32.64 15.71
C ASP A 46 -0.35 -31.96 17.02
N GLY A 47 -1.63 -32.06 17.36
CA GLY A 47 -2.16 -31.62 18.65
C GLY A 47 -2.74 -30.20 18.74
N ILE A 48 -2.79 -29.41 17.67
CA ILE A 48 -3.64 -28.20 17.62
C ILE A 48 -4.84 -28.45 16.70
N ARG A 49 -6.06 -28.32 17.24
CA ARG A 49 -7.30 -28.46 16.49
C ARG A 49 -8.07 -27.14 16.46
N MET A 50 -8.45 -26.68 15.29
CA MET A 50 -9.38 -25.54 15.17
C MET A 50 -10.81 -26.01 15.43
N VAL A 51 -11.55 -25.29 16.28
CA VAL A 51 -12.93 -25.59 16.65
C VAL A 51 -13.78 -24.32 16.49
N GLN A 52 -14.93 -24.45 15.84
CA GLN A 52 -15.92 -23.39 15.72
C GLN A 52 -17.00 -23.56 16.80
N SER A 53 -17.31 -22.49 17.53
CA SER A 53 -18.33 -22.48 18.58
C SER A 53 -19.09 -21.15 18.58
N ARG A 54 -20.40 -21.20 18.35
CA ARG A 54 -21.33 -20.03 18.35
C ARG A 54 -20.78 -18.82 17.59
N GLY A 55 -20.42 -19.00 16.32
CA GLY A 55 -20.01 -17.90 15.42
C GLY A 55 -18.52 -17.54 15.42
N ALA A 56 -17.76 -17.93 16.45
CA ALA A 56 -16.31 -17.70 16.51
C ALA A 56 -15.50 -19.00 16.48
N ARG A 57 -14.23 -18.89 16.06
CA ARG A 57 -13.26 -20.00 16.04
C ARG A 57 -12.15 -19.78 17.05
N GLY A 58 -11.66 -20.87 17.61
CA GLY A 58 -10.44 -20.91 18.41
C GLY A 58 -9.72 -22.24 18.30
N PHE A 59 -8.50 -22.27 18.81
CA PHE A 59 -7.66 -23.46 18.86
C PHE A 59 -7.86 -24.22 20.16
N GLN A 60 -7.91 -25.54 20.03
CA GLN A 60 -7.89 -26.52 21.11
C GLN A 60 -6.55 -27.25 21.08
N PHE A 61 -5.94 -27.45 22.25
CA PHE A 61 -4.62 -28.07 22.40
C PHE A 61 -4.77 -29.48 22.99
N SER A 62 -4.14 -30.47 22.34
CA SER A 62 -4.26 -31.90 22.67
C SER A 62 -2.96 -32.70 22.50
N GLY A 63 -1.86 -32.05 22.09
CA GLY A 63 -0.55 -32.66 21.88
C GLY A 63 0.47 -32.36 22.97
N SER A 64 1.72 -32.81 22.74
CA SER A 64 2.84 -32.59 23.67
C SER A 64 3.05 -31.09 23.92
N PRO A 65 3.13 -30.63 25.19
CA PRO A 65 3.38 -29.24 25.56
C PRO A 65 4.55 -28.57 24.84
N GLN A 66 5.59 -29.33 24.48
CA GLN A 66 6.76 -28.81 23.78
C GLN A 66 6.44 -28.36 22.35
N LEU A 67 5.39 -28.91 21.71
CA LEU A 67 4.96 -28.52 20.37
C LEU A 67 4.37 -27.10 20.33
N PHE A 68 3.87 -26.61 21.46
CA PHE A 68 3.24 -25.30 21.58
C PHE A 68 4.18 -24.34 22.30
N SER A 69 5.46 -24.34 21.92
CA SER A 69 6.47 -23.51 22.55
C SER A 69 7.36 -22.80 21.54
N PHE A 70 7.88 -21.63 21.91
CA PHE A 70 8.83 -20.87 21.11
C PHE A 70 9.78 -20.04 22.01
N PRO A 71 11.04 -19.83 21.61
CA PRO A 71 11.99 -19.09 22.40
C PRO A 71 11.63 -17.60 22.45
N ALA A 72 11.82 -16.98 23.62
CA ALA A 72 11.50 -15.57 23.85
C ALA A 72 12.30 -14.61 22.95
N SER A 73 13.48 -15.05 22.48
CA SER A 73 14.31 -14.31 21.50
C SER A 73 13.63 -14.08 20.16
N GLN A 74 12.53 -14.77 19.82
CA GLN A 74 11.72 -14.45 18.64
C GLN A 74 10.92 -13.15 18.79
N LEU A 75 10.66 -12.71 20.03
CA LEU A 75 9.92 -11.49 20.32
C LEU A 75 10.86 -10.39 20.83
N PHE A 76 11.84 -10.77 21.64
CA PHE A 76 12.77 -9.89 22.33
C PHE A 76 14.13 -9.88 21.62
N ILE A 77 14.15 -9.44 20.35
CA ILE A 77 15.34 -9.52 19.47
C ILE A 77 16.41 -8.48 19.87
N ASN A 78 15.98 -7.24 20.13
CA ASN A 78 16.87 -6.10 20.40
C ASN A 78 16.88 -5.69 21.88
N CYS A 79 16.12 -6.38 22.72
CA CYS A 79 15.87 -6.00 24.11
C CYS A 79 15.57 -7.27 24.90
N ASN A 80 16.53 -7.74 25.71
CA ASN A 80 16.43 -9.03 26.39
C ASN A 80 15.52 -9.01 27.64
N PHE A 81 14.96 -7.85 28.01
CA PHE A 81 14.16 -7.69 29.22
C PHE A 81 12.66 -7.70 28.93
N PHE A 82 11.85 -8.29 29.81
CA PHE A 82 10.39 -8.22 29.70
C PHE A 82 9.92 -6.80 30.08
N PRO A 83 8.91 -6.22 29.40
CA PRO A 83 8.44 -4.87 29.68
C PRO A 83 7.90 -4.72 31.12
N ALA A 84 8.26 -3.61 31.78
CA ALA A 84 7.82 -3.30 33.14
C ALA A 84 6.31 -3.00 33.22
N GLU A 85 5.76 -2.45 32.15
CA GLU A 85 4.36 -2.14 31.97
C GLU A 85 3.85 -2.82 30.71
N PHE A 86 2.71 -3.51 30.79
CA PHE A 86 2.18 -4.27 29.66
C PHE A 86 0.72 -4.65 29.89
N SER A 87 0.06 -5.05 28.80
CA SER A 87 -1.22 -5.76 28.84
C SER A 87 -1.13 -7.12 28.18
N VAL A 88 -1.84 -8.10 28.74
CA VAL A 88 -2.10 -9.38 28.06
C VAL A 88 -3.58 -9.47 27.74
N VAL A 89 -3.88 -9.64 26.45
CA VAL A 89 -5.24 -9.80 25.93
C VAL A 89 -5.46 -11.26 25.56
N VAL A 90 -6.50 -11.87 26.11
CA VAL A 90 -6.85 -13.27 25.83
C VAL A 90 -8.34 -13.40 25.56
N THR A 91 -8.71 -13.98 24.43
CA THR A 91 -10.10 -14.39 24.18
C THR A 91 -10.18 -15.90 24.20
N LEU A 92 -10.99 -16.42 25.09
CA LEU A 92 -11.05 -17.84 25.37
C LEU A 92 -12.48 -18.31 25.67
N LYS A 93 -12.69 -19.61 25.49
CA LYS A 93 -13.90 -20.32 25.90
C LYS A 93 -13.48 -21.44 26.82
N ILE A 94 -13.83 -21.35 28.10
CA ILE A 94 -13.41 -22.30 29.12
C ILE A 94 -14.59 -23.21 29.50
N PRO A 95 -14.46 -24.54 29.34
CA PRO A 95 -15.42 -25.49 29.90
C PRO A 95 -15.46 -25.39 31.43
N GLN A 96 -16.54 -25.87 32.04
CA GLN A 96 -16.65 -25.88 33.50
C GLN A 96 -15.46 -26.61 34.15
N MET A 97 -14.73 -25.89 34.99
CA MET A 97 -13.49 -26.38 35.58
C MET A 97 -13.77 -27.28 36.80
N PRO A 98 -13.22 -28.50 36.85
CA PRO A 98 -13.34 -29.35 38.04
C PRO A 98 -12.73 -28.69 39.27
N PRO A 99 -13.27 -28.96 40.48
CA PRO A 99 -12.61 -28.60 41.73
C PRO A 99 -11.17 -29.13 41.75
N GLU A 100 -10.25 -28.35 42.29
CA GLU A 100 -8.81 -28.69 42.43
C GLU A 100 -7.99 -28.80 41.13
N LYS A 101 -8.62 -28.71 39.94
CA LYS A 101 -7.90 -28.65 38.67
C LYS A 101 -7.30 -27.27 38.43
N SER A 102 -6.17 -27.21 37.73
CA SER A 102 -5.59 -25.95 37.29
C SER A 102 -4.93 -26.07 35.94
N GLU A 103 -5.16 -25.08 35.09
CA GLU A 103 -4.74 -25.04 33.70
C GLU A 103 -3.96 -23.75 33.43
N TYR A 104 -3.09 -23.73 32.42
CA TYR A 104 -2.24 -22.59 32.10
C TYR A 104 -2.57 -22.05 30.71
N ILE A 105 -2.81 -20.74 30.60
CA ILE A 105 -3.00 -20.08 29.30
C ILE A 105 -1.65 -19.95 28.61
N PHE A 106 -0.63 -19.48 29.33
CA PHE A 106 0.76 -19.54 28.92
C PHE A 106 1.69 -19.47 30.13
N THR A 107 2.94 -19.89 29.92
CA THR A 107 4.05 -19.66 30.87
C THR A 107 5.32 -19.28 30.12
N LEU A 108 6.18 -18.51 30.77
CA LEU A 108 7.54 -18.18 30.33
C LEU A 108 8.51 -18.85 31.31
N LEU A 109 9.31 -19.79 30.83
CA LEU A 109 10.24 -20.59 31.65
C LEU A 109 11.68 -20.36 31.20
N GLU A 110 12.60 -20.27 32.16
CA GLU A 110 14.03 -20.06 31.93
C GLU A 110 14.77 -21.42 31.91
N GLY A 111 15.39 -21.78 30.78
CA GLY A 111 16.11 -23.04 30.62
C GLY A 111 15.31 -24.26 31.11
N ASP A 112 15.91 -25.08 31.97
CA ASP A 112 15.29 -26.26 32.57
C ASP A 112 14.51 -25.97 33.87
N SER A 113 14.36 -24.70 34.26
CA SER A 113 13.58 -24.32 35.45
C SER A 113 12.12 -24.77 35.33
N GLU A 114 11.57 -25.26 36.43
CA GLU A 114 10.14 -25.57 36.58
C GLU A 114 9.33 -24.36 37.09
N GLU A 115 10.02 -23.28 37.44
CA GLU A 115 9.41 -22.06 37.96
C GLU A 115 9.22 -21.04 36.83
N PRO A 116 7.98 -20.62 36.55
CA PRO A 116 7.72 -19.62 35.52
C PRO A 116 8.23 -18.25 35.95
N LEU A 117 8.96 -17.58 35.05
CA LEU A 117 9.25 -16.15 35.11
C LEU A 117 7.95 -15.36 35.12
N LEU A 118 7.03 -15.76 34.24
CA LEU A 118 5.71 -15.16 34.04
C LEU A 118 4.71 -16.25 33.64
N GLY A 119 3.43 -16.08 33.96
CA GLY A 119 2.39 -16.91 33.37
C GLY A 119 0.99 -16.61 33.83
N LEU A 120 0.03 -17.13 33.08
CA LEU A 120 -1.40 -17.02 33.39
C LEU A 120 -1.96 -18.41 33.68
N ARG A 121 -2.62 -18.54 34.84
CA ARG A 121 -3.19 -19.80 35.31
C ARG A 121 -4.66 -19.63 35.66
N LEU A 122 -5.46 -20.62 35.29
CA LEU A 122 -6.87 -20.74 35.59
C LEU A 122 -7.10 -21.80 36.66
N SER A 123 -8.02 -21.52 37.57
CA SER A 123 -8.66 -22.53 38.43
C SER A 123 -10.13 -22.18 38.58
N GLN A 124 -10.92 -23.06 39.22
CA GLN A 124 -12.36 -22.87 39.34
C GLN A 124 -12.72 -21.46 39.84
N ASN A 125 -13.43 -20.71 38.99
CA ASN A 125 -13.84 -19.32 39.20
C ASN A 125 -12.70 -18.36 39.66
N LYS A 126 -11.45 -18.60 39.26
CA LYS A 126 -10.27 -17.81 39.62
C LYS A 126 -9.31 -17.65 38.46
N PHE A 127 -8.82 -16.43 38.29
CA PHE A 127 -7.77 -16.08 37.34
C PHE A 127 -6.50 -15.70 38.10
N HIS A 128 -5.37 -16.32 37.75
CA HIS A 128 -4.11 -16.14 38.44
C HIS A 128 -3.04 -15.58 37.50
N PHE A 129 -2.42 -14.49 37.93
CA PHE A 129 -1.20 -13.97 37.33
C PHE A 129 0.01 -14.42 38.16
N LEU A 130 0.97 -15.07 37.51
CA LEU A 130 2.18 -15.63 38.09
C LEU A 130 3.37 -14.80 37.66
N GLN A 131 4.21 -14.40 38.62
CA GLN A 131 5.46 -13.70 38.35
C GLN A 131 6.58 -14.16 39.30
N LYS A 132 7.81 -14.18 38.80
CA LYS A 132 9.02 -14.38 39.61
C LYS A 132 9.29 -13.11 40.42
N GLY A 133 9.29 -13.23 41.75
CA GLY A 133 9.67 -12.15 42.67
C GLY A 133 11.14 -12.27 43.11
N HIS A 134 11.62 -11.31 43.89
CA HIS A 134 12.93 -11.41 44.56
C HIS A 134 12.90 -12.55 45.60
N GLY A 135 13.25 -13.77 45.18
CA GLY A 135 13.45 -14.93 46.05
C GLY A 135 12.20 -15.75 46.41
N SER A 136 11.00 -15.40 45.94
CA SER A 136 9.80 -16.25 46.09
C SER A 136 8.76 -16.01 44.99
N ARG A 137 7.92 -17.04 44.73
CA ARG A 137 6.82 -16.98 43.75
C ARG A 137 5.73 -16.03 44.21
N LYS A 138 5.43 -15.00 43.41
CA LYS A 138 4.28 -14.11 43.65
C LYS A 138 3.12 -14.53 42.75
N ARG A 139 1.99 -14.86 43.39
CA ARG A 139 0.74 -15.26 42.70
C ARG A 139 -0.35 -14.27 43.06
N ILE A 140 -0.82 -13.55 42.05
CA ILE A 140 -1.92 -12.60 42.17
C ILE A 140 -3.19 -13.33 41.73
N THR A 141 -4.27 -13.24 42.50
CA THR A 141 -5.49 -14.03 42.29
C THR A 141 -6.72 -13.15 42.26
N PHE A 142 -7.37 -13.10 41.11
CA PHE A 142 -8.70 -12.55 40.94
C PHE A 142 -9.71 -13.67 41.20
N LYS A 143 -10.67 -13.43 42.09
CA LYS A 143 -11.71 -14.38 42.48
C LYS A 143 -13.03 -13.96 41.85
N ALA A 144 -13.95 -14.91 41.65
CA ALA A 144 -15.29 -14.65 41.15
C ALA A 144 -15.30 -14.00 39.76
N VAL A 145 -14.39 -14.42 38.88
CA VAL A 145 -14.22 -13.86 37.53
C VAL A 145 -15.26 -14.41 36.55
N GLY A 146 -15.78 -15.62 36.78
CA GLY A 146 -16.88 -16.19 36.01
C GLY A 146 -16.54 -16.66 34.60
N LEU A 147 -15.29 -17.05 34.33
CA LEU A 147 -14.83 -17.41 32.98
C LEU A 147 -15.17 -18.87 32.57
N ASP A 148 -15.47 -19.76 33.52
CA ASP A 148 -15.66 -21.20 33.34
C ASP A 148 -17.13 -21.59 33.10
N ASP A 149 -17.84 -20.80 32.31
CA ASP A 149 -19.28 -20.96 32.00
C ASP A 149 -19.57 -21.52 30.59
N ASN A 150 -18.52 -21.95 29.89
CA ASN A 150 -18.56 -22.44 28.51
C ASN A 150 -19.05 -21.41 27.46
N ARG A 151 -18.91 -20.11 27.73
CA ARG A 151 -19.06 -19.00 26.77
C ARG A 151 -17.71 -18.38 26.42
N TRP A 152 -17.72 -17.54 25.38
CA TRP A 152 -16.54 -16.78 25.00
C TRP A 152 -16.40 -15.59 25.95
N HIS A 153 -15.16 -15.31 26.36
CA HIS A 153 -14.81 -14.14 27.15
C HIS A 153 -13.53 -13.53 26.61
N THR A 154 -13.46 -12.20 26.56
CA THR A 154 -12.23 -11.46 26.34
C THR A 154 -11.74 -10.88 27.66
N VAL A 155 -10.50 -11.19 28.01
CA VAL A 155 -9.84 -10.79 29.25
C VAL A 155 -8.64 -9.92 28.91
N VAL A 156 -8.57 -8.74 29.53
CA VAL A 156 -7.41 -7.84 29.49
C VAL A 156 -6.80 -7.79 30.89
N LEU A 157 -5.56 -8.25 31.02
CA LEU A 157 -4.74 -8.08 32.23
C LEU A 157 -3.72 -6.98 31.98
N ALA A 158 -3.91 -5.81 32.57
CA ALA A 158 -2.95 -4.70 32.51
C ALA A 158 -2.11 -4.62 33.79
N VAL A 159 -0.80 -4.44 33.63
CA VAL A 159 0.17 -4.26 34.70
C VAL A 159 0.87 -2.92 34.49
N THR A 160 0.75 -2.01 35.45
CA THR A 160 1.40 -0.70 35.44
C THR A 160 1.79 -0.32 36.87
N GLY A 161 3.06 0.04 37.08
CA GLY A 161 3.60 0.29 38.40
C GLY A 161 3.25 -0.81 39.41
N ARG A 162 2.47 -0.45 40.46
CA ARG A 162 2.00 -1.36 41.52
C ARG A 162 0.62 -1.96 41.28
N TYR A 163 0.01 -1.66 40.14
CA TYR A 163 -1.37 -2.02 39.84
C TYR A 163 -1.41 -3.23 38.91
N THR A 164 -2.34 -4.13 39.21
CA THR A 164 -2.72 -5.21 38.30
C THR A 164 -4.22 -5.13 38.12
N ILE A 165 -4.64 -4.82 36.90
CA ILE A 165 -6.02 -4.54 36.53
C ILE A 165 -6.51 -5.66 35.62
N LEU A 166 -7.64 -6.27 35.96
CA LEU A 166 -8.28 -7.30 35.16
C LEU A 166 -9.63 -6.80 34.67
N THR A 167 -9.78 -6.65 33.36
CA THR A 167 -11.04 -6.29 32.69
C THR A 167 -11.56 -7.50 31.93
N VAL A 168 -12.82 -7.85 32.12
CA VAL A 168 -13.48 -8.96 31.42
C VAL A 168 -14.66 -8.40 30.64
N ASP A 169 -14.74 -8.72 29.35
CA ASP A 169 -15.84 -8.36 28.44
C ASP A 169 -16.21 -6.86 28.50
N CYS A 170 -15.20 -5.98 28.52
CA CYS A 170 -15.37 -4.52 28.66
C CYS A 170 -16.21 -4.07 29.88
N GLY A 171 -16.34 -4.93 30.89
CA GLY A 171 -17.02 -4.64 32.14
C GLY A 171 -16.17 -3.82 33.11
N THR A 172 -16.65 -3.70 34.34
CA THR A 172 -15.96 -2.96 35.40
C THR A 172 -14.59 -3.60 35.71
N PRO A 173 -13.49 -2.84 35.68
CA PRO A 173 -12.16 -3.37 35.95
C PRO A 173 -12.02 -3.82 37.41
N LEU A 174 -11.39 -4.98 37.61
CA LEU A 174 -10.97 -5.48 38.93
C LEU A 174 -9.52 -5.07 39.17
N GLU A 175 -9.29 -4.15 40.10
CA GLU A 175 -7.97 -3.63 40.41
C GLU A 175 -7.39 -4.25 41.69
N LEU A 176 -6.13 -4.67 41.64
CA LEU A 176 -5.37 -5.12 42.80
C LEU A 176 -4.08 -4.30 42.92
N VAL A 177 -3.81 -3.79 44.12
CA VAL A 177 -2.58 -3.05 44.43
C VAL A 177 -1.57 -3.97 45.09
N LEU A 178 -0.36 -4.00 44.54
CA LEU A 178 0.76 -4.80 45.02
C LEU A 178 1.69 -3.96 45.89
N GLU A 179 2.35 -4.61 46.86
CA GLU A 179 3.35 -3.94 47.71
C GLU A 179 4.53 -3.34 46.93
N ARG A 180 4.90 -3.97 45.80
CA ARG A 180 6.01 -3.59 44.92
C ARG A 180 5.57 -3.67 43.47
N SER A 181 6.18 -2.83 42.64
CA SER A 181 5.94 -2.83 41.20
C SER A 181 6.45 -4.09 40.52
N PHE A 182 5.98 -4.33 39.30
CA PHE A 182 6.57 -5.35 38.44
C PHE A 182 8.04 -5.00 38.15
N PRO A 183 8.97 -5.99 38.16
CA PRO A 183 10.38 -5.72 37.91
C PRO A 183 10.57 -5.18 36.49
N ASP A 184 11.30 -4.08 36.37
CA ASP A 184 11.69 -3.53 35.08
C ASP A 184 12.81 -4.36 34.42
N ASN A 185 13.51 -5.18 35.20
CA ASN A 185 14.74 -5.87 34.83
C ASN A 185 14.61 -7.39 34.66
N LEU A 186 13.41 -7.87 34.34
CA LEU A 186 13.16 -9.30 34.17
C LEU A 186 13.84 -9.81 32.89
N ASP A 187 15.01 -10.42 33.02
CA ASP A 187 15.74 -11.01 31.89
C ASP A 187 14.99 -12.22 31.30
N THR A 188 14.87 -12.23 29.97
CA THR A 188 14.21 -13.27 29.19
C THR A 188 15.21 -14.07 28.34
N THR A 189 16.51 -13.82 28.48
CA THR A 189 17.57 -14.56 27.78
C THR A 189 17.48 -16.06 28.11
N GLY A 190 17.47 -16.90 27.09
CA GLY A 190 17.36 -18.36 27.26
C GLY A 190 16.00 -18.84 27.78
N SER A 191 14.99 -17.96 27.82
CA SER A 191 13.63 -18.34 28.21
C SER A 191 12.76 -18.75 27.02
N THR A 192 11.76 -19.58 27.30
CA THR A 192 10.84 -20.15 26.31
C THR A 192 9.40 -19.96 26.74
N PHE A 193 8.57 -19.45 25.83
CA PHE A 193 7.13 -19.39 26.00
C PHE A 193 6.53 -20.78 25.75
N PHE A 194 5.67 -21.24 26.65
CA PHE A 194 4.83 -22.42 26.48
C PHE A 194 3.37 -21.96 26.48
N ILE A 195 2.70 -22.14 25.35
CA ILE A 195 1.29 -21.81 25.17
C ILE A 195 0.45 -23.01 25.64
N ALA A 196 -0.70 -22.71 26.24
CA ALA A 196 -1.64 -23.68 26.80
C ALA A 196 -1.08 -24.59 27.91
N SER A 197 0.15 -24.38 28.40
CA SER A 197 0.79 -25.32 29.32
C SER A 197 1.92 -24.70 30.16
N ARG A 198 2.54 -25.53 30.99
CA ARG A 198 3.74 -25.22 31.78
C ARG A 198 4.89 -26.18 31.47
N ARG A 199 5.16 -26.45 30.20
CA ARG A 199 6.08 -27.50 29.70
C ARG A 199 5.69 -28.95 30.03
N ARG A 200 4.71 -29.16 30.92
CA ARG A 200 4.18 -30.47 31.34
C ARG A 200 2.72 -30.63 30.94
N TRP A 201 2.31 -31.88 30.73
CA TRP A 201 0.91 -32.24 30.45
C TRP A 201 -0.04 -31.88 31.60
N ASN A 202 0.44 -31.99 32.85
CA ASN A 202 -0.32 -31.59 34.04
C ASN A 202 -0.51 -30.08 34.07
N GLY A 203 -1.71 -29.66 33.64
CA GLY A 203 -2.13 -28.27 33.53
C GLY A 203 -2.27 -27.77 32.10
N LEU A 204 -2.36 -28.67 31.11
CA LEU A 204 -2.74 -28.30 29.74
C LEU A 204 -4.14 -27.64 29.71
N PHE A 205 -4.24 -26.54 28.99
CA PHE A 205 -5.49 -25.82 28.77
C PHE A 205 -6.46 -26.63 27.91
N SER A 206 -7.67 -26.83 28.42
CA SER A 206 -8.69 -27.70 27.82
C SER A 206 -9.73 -26.96 26.98
N GLY A 207 -9.75 -25.63 27.06
CA GLY A 207 -10.71 -24.78 26.35
C GLY A 207 -10.31 -24.44 24.91
N LEU A 208 -10.98 -23.42 24.36
CA LEU A 208 -10.64 -22.83 23.07
C LEU A 208 -9.95 -21.48 23.27
N MET A 209 -8.87 -21.22 22.54
CA MET A 209 -8.16 -19.95 22.54
C MET A 209 -8.27 -19.28 21.17
N ARG A 210 -8.81 -18.08 21.12
CA ARG A 210 -8.99 -17.29 19.89
C ARG A 210 -7.88 -16.27 19.70
N GLN A 211 -7.43 -15.64 20.77
CA GLN A 211 -6.27 -14.74 20.75
C GLN A 211 -5.50 -14.83 22.06
N LEU A 212 -4.20 -14.57 21.98
CA LEU A 212 -3.30 -14.36 23.11
C LEU A 212 -2.23 -13.37 22.66
N VAL A 213 -2.36 -12.12 23.11
CA VAL A 213 -1.56 -10.99 22.65
C VAL A 213 -0.91 -10.30 23.83
N LEU A 214 0.39 -10.02 23.72
CA LEU A 214 1.13 -9.17 24.65
C LEU A 214 1.28 -7.77 24.04
N LEU A 215 0.82 -6.74 24.74
CA LEU A 215 0.99 -5.34 24.39
C LEU A 215 1.94 -4.66 25.38
N PRO A 216 3.20 -4.43 25.02
CA PRO A 216 4.15 -3.72 25.87
C PRO A 216 3.79 -2.23 26.02
N GLY A 217 4.03 -1.66 27.21
CA GLY A 217 3.97 -0.22 27.47
C GLY A 217 2.59 0.43 27.45
N SER A 218 1.50 -0.34 27.35
CA SER A 218 0.15 0.24 27.21
C SER A 218 -0.96 -0.61 27.83
N ASP A 219 -2.04 0.05 28.25
CA ASP A 219 -3.31 -0.59 28.63
C ASP A 219 -4.18 -0.85 27.38
N ALA A 220 -4.30 -2.13 27.03
CA ALA A 220 -5.07 -2.55 25.86
C ALA A 220 -6.58 -2.31 26.00
N THR A 221 -7.09 -2.03 27.21
CA THR A 221 -8.52 -1.79 27.46
C THR A 221 -9.03 -0.63 26.60
N SER A 222 -8.24 0.45 26.46
CA SER A 222 -8.59 1.62 25.66
C SER A 222 -8.68 1.36 24.14
N GLN A 223 -8.03 0.30 23.66
CA GLN A 223 -8.01 -0.07 22.23
C GLN A 223 -9.13 -1.05 21.87
N ILE A 224 -9.67 -1.78 22.85
CA ILE A 224 -10.62 -2.87 22.65
C ILE A 224 -12.01 -2.52 23.17
N CYS A 225 -12.12 -1.54 24.09
CA CYS A 225 -13.37 -1.14 24.73
C CYS A 225 -13.65 0.36 24.52
N PRO A 226 -14.93 0.76 24.34
CA PRO A 226 -16.12 -0.09 24.34
C PRO A 226 -16.27 -0.90 23.05
N SER A 227 -16.94 -2.05 23.13
CA SER A 227 -17.21 -2.93 21.99
C SER A 227 -18.69 -3.32 21.93
N SER A 228 -19.23 -3.48 20.73
CA SER A 228 -20.59 -4.01 20.51
C SER A 228 -20.68 -5.53 20.79
N GLU A 229 -19.56 -6.26 20.71
CA GLU A 229 -19.45 -7.68 21.06
C GLU A 229 -18.30 -7.93 22.05
N PRO A 230 -18.46 -7.56 23.33
CA PRO A 230 -17.35 -7.60 24.30
C PRO A 230 -16.75 -8.99 24.55
N GLN A 231 -17.52 -10.06 24.35
CA GLN A 231 -17.08 -11.46 24.50
C GLN A 231 -16.12 -11.94 23.40
N LEU A 232 -16.06 -11.22 22.28
CA LEU A 232 -15.26 -11.56 21.11
C LEU A 232 -14.39 -10.39 20.63
N SER A 233 -14.32 -9.32 21.43
CA SER A 233 -13.49 -8.15 21.16
C SER A 233 -12.03 -8.57 21.00
N ALA A 234 -11.32 -7.96 20.06
CA ALA A 234 -10.00 -8.45 19.68
C ALA A 234 -8.99 -7.36 19.33
N LEU A 235 -7.75 -7.60 19.75
CA LEU A 235 -6.60 -6.80 19.40
C LEU A 235 -5.83 -7.40 18.21
N SER A 236 -5.63 -8.73 18.23
CA SER A 236 -5.06 -9.49 17.11
C SER A 236 -5.56 -10.92 17.16
N VAL A 237 -6.06 -11.45 16.05
CA VAL A 237 -6.50 -12.85 15.93
C VAL A 237 -5.66 -13.52 14.85
N PRO A 238 -5.08 -14.71 15.09
CA PRO A 238 -4.33 -15.43 14.07
C PRO A 238 -5.17 -15.63 12.79
N GLN A 239 -4.59 -15.33 11.63
CA GLN A 239 -5.28 -15.39 10.33
C GLN A 239 -5.95 -16.74 10.06
N ALA A 240 -5.32 -17.84 10.51
CA ALA A 240 -5.89 -19.18 10.44
C ALA A 240 -7.30 -19.29 11.06
N LEU A 241 -7.63 -18.52 12.10
CA LEU A 241 -8.97 -18.51 12.72
C LEU A 241 -9.97 -17.57 12.02
N LEU A 242 -9.52 -16.76 11.07
CA LEU A 242 -10.34 -15.82 10.28
C LEU A 242 -10.71 -16.38 8.90
N HIS A 243 -9.90 -17.27 8.32
CA HIS A 243 -10.19 -17.94 7.04
C HIS A 243 -11.34 -18.96 7.14
N LEU A 244 -12.13 -19.18 6.08
CA LEU A 244 -13.17 -20.24 5.99
C LEU A 244 -12.53 -21.67 5.89
N PRO A 245 -13.21 -22.77 6.29
CA PRO A 245 -12.54 -23.90 6.96
C PRO A 245 -11.83 -24.91 6.05
N ILE A 246 -10.71 -25.45 6.58
CA ILE A 246 -10.14 -26.76 6.22
C ILE A 246 -10.97 -27.85 6.93
N LYS A 247 -11.39 -28.88 6.19
CA LYS A 247 -12.15 -30.04 6.68
C LYS A 247 -11.27 -30.89 7.64
N PRO A 248 -11.80 -31.41 8.78
CA PRO A 248 -11.05 -32.26 9.70
C PRO A 248 -10.91 -33.72 9.20
N SER A 249 -9.87 -34.40 9.70
CA SER A 249 -9.59 -35.82 9.52
C SER A 249 -10.69 -36.73 10.09
N SER A 250 -10.93 -37.84 9.38
CA SER A 250 -11.98 -38.85 9.53
C SER A 250 -11.97 -39.71 10.80
N THR A 251 -13.13 -40.39 11.00
CA THR A 251 -13.57 -41.53 11.86
C THR A 251 -14.50 -41.08 13.00
N ASP A 252 -15.81 -41.34 13.05
CA ASP A 252 -16.63 -42.46 12.54
C ASP A 252 -18.04 -42.03 12.06
N LEU A 253 -18.36 -42.41 10.79
CA LEU A 253 -19.65 -42.85 10.18
C LEU A 253 -20.96 -42.01 10.25
N PRO A 254 -21.92 -42.18 9.31
CA PRO A 254 -21.83 -42.10 7.84
C PRO A 254 -22.91 -41.17 7.21
N LEU A 255 -22.71 -40.87 5.91
CA LEU A 255 -23.66 -40.30 4.92
C LEU A 255 -23.75 -38.77 4.78
N HIS A 256 -23.23 -38.33 3.62
CA HIS A 256 -23.33 -37.00 3.02
C HIS A 256 -24.77 -36.63 2.61
N PRO A 257 -25.08 -35.31 2.54
CA PRO A 257 -25.82 -34.84 1.39
C PRO A 257 -25.34 -33.47 0.89
N TYR A 258 -24.08 -33.30 0.50
CA TYR A 258 -23.68 -32.17 -0.36
C TYR A 258 -22.56 -32.66 -1.28
N GLU A 259 -22.93 -33.28 -2.39
CA GLU A 259 -22.04 -33.32 -3.55
C GLU A 259 -21.96 -31.87 -4.03
N ALA A 260 -20.85 -31.19 -3.72
CA ALA A 260 -20.52 -29.95 -4.40
C ALA A 260 -20.20 -30.32 -5.85
N GLU A 261 -21.18 -30.13 -6.73
CA GLU A 261 -20.99 -30.31 -8.17
C GLU A 261 -19.99 -29.22 -8.62
N VAL A 262 -18.76 -29.62 -8.94
CA VAL A 262 -17.74 -28.70 -9.47
C VAL A 262 -18.00 -28.57 -10.97
N ARG A 263 -18.42 -27.38 -11.40
CA ARG A 263 -18.58 -27.07 -12.82
C ARG A 263 -17.31 -26.40 -13.34
N VAL A 264 -16.72 -27.02 -14.36
CA VAL A 264 -15.55 -26.49 -15.06
C VAL A 264 -16.05 -25.87 -16.36
N THR A 265 -15.84 -24.57 -16.53
CA THR A 265 -16.11 -23.91 -17.81
C THR A 265 -14.84 -23.25 -18.36
N ALA A 266 -14.72 -23.29 -19.68
CA ALA A 266 -13.81 -22.43 -20.43
C ALA A 266 -14.66 -21.29 -21.02
N GLY A 267 -14.67 -20.13 -20.36
CA GLY A 267 -15.42 -18.96 -20.83
C GLY A 267 -16.32 -18.30 -19.78
N VAL A 268 -17.48 -17.81 -20.24
CA VAL A 268 -18.40 -16.91 -19.52
C VAL A 268 -18.82 -17.49 -18.17
N SER A 269 -18.84 -16.62 -17.15
CA SER A 269 -19.28 -16.99 -15.80
C SER A 269 -20.72 -17.52 -15.83
N PRO A 270 -20.99 -18.71 -15.26
CA PRO A 270 -22.37 -19.16 -15.05
C PRO A 270 -23.09 -18.19 -14.09
N PRO A 271 -24.43 -18.09 -14.13
CA PRO A 271 -25.17 -17.36 -13.12
C PRO A 271 -25.02 -18.05 -11.75
N CYS A 272 -24.92 -17.27 -10.68
CA CYS A 272 -25.01 -17.76 -9.31
C CYS A 272 -26.37 -17.36 -8.75
N GLY A 273 -27.25 -18.33 -8.55
CA GLY A 273 -28.54 -18.16 -7.87
C GLY A 273 -28.72 -19.23 -6.79
N HIS A 274 -29.90 -19.26 -6.15
CA HIS A 274 -30.24 -20.27 -5.12
C HIS A 274 -30.07 -21.73 -5.60
N SER A 275 -30.20 -21.99 -6.90
CA SER A 275 -29.97 -23.32 -7.49
C SER A 275 -28.49 -23.72 -7.56
N GLU A 276 -27.59 -22.74 -7.62
CA GLU A 276 -26.15 -22.93 -7.68
C GLU A 276 -25.47 -22.66 -6.33
N GLU A 277 -26.23 -22.30 -5.29
CA GLU A 277 -25.73 -22.04 -3.94
C GLU A 277 -24.95 -23.26 -3.41
N GLY A 278 -23.71 -23.03 -2.98
CA GLY A 278 -22.78 -24.06 -2.52
C GLY A 278 -22.04 -24.81 -3.65
N GLN A 279 -22.32 -24.52 -4.92
CA GLN A 279 -21.57 -25.08 -6.04
C GLN A 279 -20.22 -24.39 -6.20
N LEU A 280 -19.26 -25.16 -6.72
CA LEU A 280 -17.93 -24.66 -7.03
C LEU A 280 -17.79 -24.48 -8.54
N TRP A 281 -17.30 -23.32 -8.94
CA TRP A 281 -16.98 -23.00 -10.31
C TRP A 281 -15.47 -22.82 -10.45
N PHE A 282 -14.84 -23.65 -11.28
CA PHE A 282 -13.45 -23.45 -11.64
C PHE A 282 -13.38 -22.75 -13.00
N ASN A 283 -12.87 -21.53 -13.00
CA ASN A 283 -12.60 -20.77 -14.20
C ASN A 283 -11.17 -21.04 -14.68
N THR A 284 -11.08 -21.75 -15.80
CA THR A 284 -9.79 -22.11 -16.43
C THR A 284 -9.03 -20.90 -16.98
N LEU A 285 -9.72 -19.82 -17.38
CA LEU A 285 -9.11 -18.58 -17.87
C LEU A 285 -8.57 -17.73 -16.72
N LYS A 286 -9.37 -17.53 -15.66
CA LYS A 286 -8.96 -16.76 -14.47
C LYS A 286 -8.03 -17.53 -13.53
N ARG A 287 -7.74 -18.81 -13.83
CA ARG A 287 -7.00 -19.75 -12.97
C ARG A 287 -7.50 -19.68 -11.52
N GLY A 288 -8.82 -19.65 -11.37
CA GLY A 288 -9.49 -19.36 -10.10
C GLY A 288 -10.65 -20.30 -9.81
N LEU A 289 -10.77 -20.70 -8.55
CA LEU A 289 -11.89 -21.44 -7.99
C LEU A 289 -12.81 -20.46 -7.27
N PHE A 290 -14.09 -20.52 -7.58
CA PHE A 290 -15.13 -19.66 -7.05
C PHE A 290 -16.23 -20.51 -6.40
N LEU A 291 -16.89 -20.00 -5.37
CA LEU A 291 -18.00 -20.62 -4.66
C LEU A 291 -19.24 -19.73 -4.81
N CYS A 292 -20.36 -20.28 -5.26
CA CYS A 292 -21.61 -19.52 -5.33
C CYS A 292 -22.25 -19.47 -3.95
N ASP A 293 -22.58 -18.26 -3.48
CA ASP A 293 -23.28 -18.03 -2.20
C ASP A 293 -24.80 -17.89 -2.36
N GLY A 294 -25.32 -18.17 -3.56
CA GLY A 294 -26.73 -18.02 -3.92
C GLY A 294 -27.06 -16.68 -4.60
N ILE A 295 -26.10 -15.74 -4.65
CA ILE A 295 -26.26 -14.42 -5.27
C ILE A 295 -25.07 -14.08 -6.19
N VAL A 296 -23.84 -14.36 -5.75
CA VAL A 296 -22.60 -14.07 -6.47
C VAL A 296 -21.55 -15.18 -6.32
N TRP A 297 -20.64 -15.25 -7.27
CA TRP A 297 -19.48 -16.15 -7.20
C TRP A 297 -18.37 -15.52 -6.35
N LEU A 298 -18.11 -16.08 -5.17
CA LEU A 298 -17.04 -15.69 -4.26
C LEU A 298 -15.72 -16.35 -4.64
N THR A 299 -14.63 -15.57 -4.77
CA THR A 299 -13.29 -16.11 -5.06
C THR A 299 -12.73 -16.89 -3.87
N MET A 300 -12.47 -18.19 -4.04
CA MET A 300 -11.91 -19.06 -3.01
C MET A 300 -10.39 -19.19 -3.10
N LEU A 301 -9.89 -19.38 -4.32
CA LEU A 301 -8.47 -19.54 -4.65
C LEU A 301 -8.26 -18.98 -6.05
N GLN A 302 -7.33 -18.08 -6.24
CA GLN A 302 -6.93 -17.62 -7.57
C GLN A 302 -5.41 -17.55 -7.59
N VAL A 303 -4.78 -18.07 -8.65
CA VAL A 303 -3.35 -17.88 -8.86
C VAL A 303 -3.12 -16.37 -8.94
N LYS A 304 -2.32 -15.84 -8.02
CA LYS A 304 -1.95 -14.43 -8.01
C LYS A 304 -0.99 -14.20 -9.16
N GLU A 305 -1.44 -13.43 -10.14
CA GLU A 305 -0.61 -13.06 -11.28
C GLU A 305 0.64 -12.34 -10.80
N LYS A 306 1.79 -12.78 -11.30
CA LYS A 306 3.07 -12.09 -11.13
C LYS A 306 3.65 -11.75 -12.47
N LEU A 307 4.26 -10.57 -12.59
CA LEU A 307 4.99 -10.19 -13.80
C LEU A 307 6.20 -11.12 -13.97
N ASP A 308 6.27 -11.79 -15.11
CA ASP A 308 7.40 -12.62 -15.52
C ASP A 308 8.35 -11.79 -16.39
N TYR A 309 7.89 -11.41 -17.57
CA TYR A 309 8.62 -10.54 -18.49
C TYR A 309 7.69 -9.60 -19.26
N VAL A 310 8.31 -8.63 -19.89
CA VAL A 310 7.67 -7.64 -20.77
C VAL A 310 8.05 -8.02 -22.20
N GLU A 311 7.06 -8.12 -23.08
CA GLU A 311 7.27 -8.44 -24.50
C GLU A 311 6.79 -7.32 -25.42
N ASP A 312 7.48 -7.10 -26.55
CA ASP A 312 7.01 -6.21 -27.60
C ASP A 312 5.70 -6.77 -28.19
N HIS A 313 4.65 -5.94 -28.19
CA HIS A 313 3.32 -6.33 -28.66
C HIS A 313 2.94 -5.63 -29.96
N GLN A 314 3.19 -4.33 -30.05
CA GLN A 314 2.90 -3.55 -31.25
C GLN A 314 3.87 -2.38 -31.43
N ASP A 315 4.44 -2.30 -32.62
CA ASP A 315 5.02 -1.05 -33.14
C ASP A 315 3.88 -0.12 -33.60
N LEU A 316 3.79 1.05 -32.98
CA LEU A 316 2.78 2.06 -33.29
C LEU A 316 3.42 3.26 -33.99
N PHE A 317 3.22 3.35 -35.29
CA PHE A 317 3.61 4.53 -36.07
C PHE A 317 2.63 5.66 -35.81
N THR A 318 3.13 6.74 -35.18
CA THR A 318 2.39 7.95 -34.90
C THR A 318 2.57 8.98 -36.01
N ASN A 319 1.87 10.11 -35.94
CA ASN A 319 1.98 11.15 -36.98
C ASN A 319 3.37 11.81 -36.98
N SER A 320 3.97 12.00 -35.82
CA SER A 320 5.33 12.56 -35.62
C SER A 320 5.86 12.11 -34.26
N GLU A 321 7.00 12.65 -33.83
CA GLU A 321 7.45 12.47 -32.44
C GLU A 321 6.32 12.80 -31.46
N THR A 322 6.21 11.97 -30.43
CA THR A 322 5.09 11.96 -29.48
C THR A 322 5.63 12.32 -28.11
N PHE A 323 5.07 13.38 -27.52
CA PHE A 323 5.48 13.84 -26.19
C PHE A 323 4.67 13.21 -25.08
N ASP A 324 3.45 12.79 -25.38
CA ASP A 324 2.50 12.30 -24.38
C ASP A 324 1.50 11.36 -25.07
N ILE A 325 1.03 10.37 -24.34
CA ILE A 325 0.02 9.41 -24.75
C ILE A 325 -1.02 9.36 -23.64
N GLU A 326 -2.27 9.69 -23.94
CA GLU A 326 -3.35 9.61 -22.96
C GLU A 326 -4.24 8.40 -23.30
N VAL A 327 -4.30 7.40 -22.43
CA VAL A 327 -5.08 6.16 -22.64
C VAL A 327 -6.41 6.22 -21.89
N PHE A 328 -7.53 6.13 -22.61
CA PHE A 328 -8.85 6.32 -22.02
C PHE A 328 -9.92 5.40 -22.57
N HIS A 329 -10.92 5.09 -21.73
CA HIS A 329 -12.04 4.23 -22.11
C HIS A 329 -13.34 5.02 -22.27
N ILE A 330 -14.01 4.82 -23.41
CA ILE A 330 -15.37 5.33 -23.65
C ILE A 330 -16.37 4.18 -23.44
N PRO A 331 -17.26 4.28 -22.43
CA PRO A 331 -18.25 3.23 -22.15
C PRO A 331 -19.05 2.82 -23.39
N SER A 332 -19.13 1.51 -23.62
CA SER A 332 -19.83 0.89 -24.75
C SER A 332 -19.25 1.16 -26.14
N VAL A 333 -18.13 1.88 -26.25
CA VAL A 333 -17.45 2.13 -27.54
C VAL A 333 -16.11 1.42 -27.60
N GLY A 334 -15.33 1.46 -26.51
CA GLY A 334 -14.06 0.75 -26.36
C GLY A 334 -12.95 1.60 -25.78
N LEU A 335 -11.74 1.03 -25.78
CA LEU A 335 -10.49 1.66 -25.36
C LEU A 335 -9.91 2.49 -26.51
N PHE A 336 -9.40 3.67 -26.18
CA PHE A 336 -8.78 4.61 -27.08
C PHE A 336 -7.47 5.12 -26.48
N MET A 337 -6.66 5.75 -27.31
CA MET A 337 -5.60 6.62 -26.85
C MET A 337 -5.48 7.85 -27.75
N ALA A 338 -4.99 8.95 -27.20
CA ALA A 338 -4.61 10.15 -27.95
C ALA A 338 -3.10 10.35 -27.85
N THR A 339 -2.46 10.78 -28.93
CA THR A 339 -1.00 11.01 -28.95
C THR A 339 -0.72 12.50 -29.15
N ALA A 340 0.01 13.13 -28.23
CA ALA A 340 0.42 14.52 -28.36
C ALA A 340 1.60 14.64 -29.34
N ASN A 341 1.28 14.95 -30.59
CA ASN A 341 2.26 14.97 -31.67
C ASN A 341 2.87 16.36 -31.89
N ARG A 342 4.19 16.38 -32.10
CA ARG A 342 5.00 17.58 -32.36
C ARG A 342 4.65 18.31 -33.65
N ASP A 343 4.45 17.61 -34.77
CA ASP A 343 4.25 18.25 -36.08
C ASP A 343 2.82 18.77 -36.26
N SER A 344 2.67 20.09 -36.15
CA SER A 344 1.40 20.79 -36.31
C SER A 344 0.75 20.61 -37.68
N ASN A 345 1.50 20.29 -38.73
CA ASN A 345 0.94 20.07 -40.08
C ASN A 345 0.19 18.73 -40.16
N LEU A 346 0.63 17.75 -39.37
CA LEU A 346 0.02 16.43 -39.32
C LEU A 346 -1.01 16.33 -38.21
N GLY A 347 -0.86 17.11 -37.13
CA GLY A 347 -1.74 17.09 -35.97
C GLY A 347 -1.57 15.83 -35.12
N SER A 348 -2.47 15.65 -34.17
CA SER A 348 -2.46 14.55 -33.21
C SER A 348 -3.40 13.42 -33.60
N GLY A 349 -2.91 12.19 -33.50
CA GLY A 349 -3.69 10.98 -33.75
C GLY A 349 -4.50 10.54 -32.52
N ILE A 350 -5.75 10.10 -32.77
CA ILE A 350 -6.53 9.29 -31.83
C ILE A 350 -6.60 7.89 -32.42
N TYR A 351 -6.37 6.89 -31.59
CA TYR A 351 -6.36 5.48 -31.96
C TYR A 351 -7.41 4.74 -31.13
N LYS A 352 -7.97 3.67 -31.70
CA LYS A 352 -8.90 2.78 -31.03
C LYS A 352 -8.27 1.40 -30.90
N TRP A 353 -8.45 0.76 -29.75
CA TRP A 353 -8.09 -0.63 -29.59
C TRP A 353 -9.11 -1.53 -30.32
N THR A 354 -8.65 -2.24 -31.34
CA THR A 354 -9.42 -3.15 -32.18
C THR A 354 -8.59 -4.42 -32.41
N ASP A 355 -9.22 -5.58 -32.23
CA ASP A 355 -8.61 -6.89 -32.49
C ASP A 355 -7.20 -7.07 -31.86
N GLY A 356 -7.06 -6.62 -30.61
CA GLY A 356 -5.82 -6.76 -29.85
C GLY A 356 -4.72 -5.77 -30.21
N ARG A 357 -5.00 -4.67 -30.91
CA ARG A 357 -4.01 -3.63 -31.25
C ARG A 357 -4.64 -2.24 -31.35
N PHE A 358 -3.84 -1.19 -31.26
CA PHE A 358 -4.29 0.16 -31.57
C PHE A 358 -4.28 0.45 -33.07
N GLU A 359 -5.39 0.93 -33.59
CA GLU A 359 -5.55 1.36 -34.98
C GLU A 359 -5.99 2.83 -35.04
N ARG A 360 -5.48 3.57 -36.02
CA ARG A 360 -5.78 5.00 -36.15
C ARG A 360 -7.28 5.20 -36.39
N TYR A 361 -7.89 6.05 -35.57
CA TYR A 361 -9.33 6.27 -35.53
C TYR A 361 -9.75 7.67 -35.99
N GLN A 362 -9.05 8.68 -35.49
CA GLN A 362 -9.34 10.08 -35.80
C GLN A 362 -8.02 10.87 -35.84
N ASN A 363 -8.00 11.96 -36.60
CA ASN A 363 -6.92 12.93 -36.58
C ASN A 363 -7.46 14.28 -36.13
N ILE A 364 -6.73 14.99 -35.27
CA ILE A 364 -7.10 16.30 -34.73
C ILE A 364 -5.99 17.29 -35.00
N SER A 365 -6.33 18.46 -35.54
CA SER A 365 -5.37 19.56 -35.69
C SER A 365 -4.94 20.08 -34.33
N THR A 366 -3.64 20.04 -34.07
CA THR A 366 -2.99 20.49 -32.84
C THR A 366 -1.73 21.27 -33.18
N TYR A 367 -1.21 22.03 -32.22
CA TYR A 367 -0.10 22.96 -32.47
C TYR A 367 1.03 22.72 -31.45
N ASP A 368 2.02 21.90 -31.85
CA ASP A 368 3.08 21.39 -30.97
C ASP A 368 2.49 20.85 -29.65
N ALA A 369 1.62 19.84 -29.76
CA ALA A 369 0.88 19.30 -28.63
C ALA A 369 1.84 18.68 -27.60
N LYS A 370 1.62 18.96 -26.31
CA LYS A 370 2.47 18.50 -25.21
C LYS A 370 1.85 17.45 -24.32
N ALA A 371 0.53 17.53 -24.13
CA ALA A 371 -0.24 16.59 -23.33
C ALA A 371 -1.68 16.53 -23.82
N TRP A 372 -2.34 15.40 -23.57
CA TRP A 372 -3.77 15.20 -23.64
C TRP A 372 -4.30 14.82 -22.27
N GLN A 373 -5.53 15.26 -21.95
CA GLN A 373 -6.20 14.78 -20.74
C GLN A 373 -7.66 14.40 -21.05
N TYR A 374 -8.05 13.16 -20.72
CA TYR A 374 -9.42 12.70 -20.85
C TYR A 374 -10.19 12.90 -19.54
N PHE A 375 -11.40 13.42 -19.65
CA PHE A 375 -12.23 13.59 -18.46
C PHE A 375 -13.73 13.55 -18.79
N THR A 376 -14.53 13.45 -17.73
CA THR A 376 -15.99 13.42 -17.85
C THR A 376 -16.66 14.45 -16.96
N VAL A 377 -17.77 15.00 -17.44
CA VAL A 377 -18.66 15.85 -16.64
C VAL A 377 -20.08 15.29 -16.75
N GLY A 378 -20.49 14.58 -15.71
CA GLY A 378 -21.70 13.75 -15.74
C GLY A 378 -21.65 12.76 -16.91
N LYS A 379 -22.60 12.84 -17.85
CA LYS A 379 -22.64 11.95 -19.03
C LYS A 379 -21.79 12.41 -20.20
N LYS A 380 -21.16 13.59 -20.14
CA LYS A 380 -20.35 14.16 -21.23
C LYS A 380 -18.91 13.68 -21.08
N LYS A 381 -18.28 13.38 -22.21
CA LYS A 381 -16.89 12.92 -22.29
C LYS A 381 -16.11 13.96 -23.09
N PHE A 382 -14.94 14.31 -22.61
CA PHE A 382 -14.11 15.35 -23.18
C PHE A 382 -12.66 14.89 -23.30
N LEU A 383 -11.95 15.55 -24.20
CA LEU A 383 -10.50 15.53 -24.30
C LEU A 383 -10.03 16.97 -24.33
N VAL A 384 -9.00 17.33 -23.58
CA VAL A 384 -8.32 18.62 -23.70
C VAL A 384 -6.89 18.42 -24.16
N VAL A 385 -6.40 19.31 -25.04
CA VAL A 385 -5.00 19.29 -25.51
C VAL A 385 -4.23 20.50 -24.99
N ALA A 386 -3.04 20.26 -24.48
CA ALA A 386 -2.04 21.30 -24.20
C ALA A 386 -1.29 21.66 -25.49
N ASN A 387 -1.66 22.76 -26.15
CA ASN A 387 -0.89 23.27 -27.28
C ASN A 387 0.20 24.24 -26.78
N CYS A 388 1.46 23.94 -27.13
CA CYS A 388 2.60 24.80 -26.79
C CYS A 388 2.74 26.02 -27.71
N ARG A 389 2.20 25.92 -28.93
CA ARG A 389 2.28 26.96 -29.97
C ARG A 389 0.88 27.40 -30.40
N SER A 390 0.78 28.59 -30.97
CA SER A 390 -0.40 29.00 -31.72
C SER A 390 -0.35 28.46 -33.16
N LYS A 391 -1.49 28.55 -33.85
CA LYS A 391 -1.61 28.13 -35.25
C LYS A 391 -0.69 28.94 -36.16
N ASP A 392 -0.83 30.26 -36.08
CA ASP A 392 -0.10 31.22 -36.89
C ASP A 392 0.82 32.03 -35.96
N ALA A 393 2.03 32.35 -36.44
CA ALA A 393 3.02 33.05 -35.62
C ALA A 393 2.51 34.44 -35.20
N GLY A 394 2.50 34.70 -33.89
CA GLY A 394 2.00 35.96 -33.30
C GLY A 394 0.56 35.90 -32.79
N ASP A 395 -0.19 34.85 -33.12
CA ASP A 395 -1.51 34.61 -32.52
C ASP A 395 -1.38 34.18 -31.06
N GLN A 396 -2.45 34.39 -30.30
CA GLN A 396 -2.54 33.91 -28.93
C GLN A 396 -2.46 32.37 -28.89
N GLU A 397 -1.61 31.86 -28.01
CA GLU A 397 -1.51 30.43 -27.72
C GLU A 397 -2.80 29.97 -27.01
N GLN A 398 -3.36 28.84 -27.46
CA GLN A 398 -4.67 28.38 -27.03
C GLN A 398 -4.72 26.85 -26.97
N SER A 399 -5.32 26.35 -25.90
CA SER A 399 -5.69 24.95 -25.73
C SER A 399 -7.14 24.73 -26.12
N VAL A 400 -7.48 23.50 -26.53
CA VAL A 400 -8.80 23.19 -27.07
C VAL A 400 -9.40 22.00 -26.33
N ILE A 401 -10.63 22.17 -25.87
CA ILE A 401 -11.46 21.10 -25.34
C ILE A 401 -12.31 20.56 -26.50
N TYR A 402 -12.29 19.24 -26.66
CA TYR A 402 -13.11 18.47 -27.56
C TYR A 402 -14.13 17.66 -26.79
N LYS A 403 -15.33 17.49 -27.33
CA LYS A 403 -16.41 16.70 -26.75
C LYS A 403 -16.70 15.49 -27.63
N TRP A 404 -16.89 14.33 -27.01
CA TRP A 404 -17.33 13.14 -27.73
C TRP A 404 -18.75 13.30 -28.28
N SER A 405 -18.93 13.04 -29.57
CA SER A 405 -20.24 12.98 -30.22
C SER A 405 -20.69 11.54 -30.38
N SER A 406 -21.63 11.08 -29.55
CA SER A 406 -22.19 9.71 -29.68
C SER A 406 -22.87 9.43 -31.02
N ARG A 407 -23.34 10.47 -31.72
CA ARG A 407 -23.94 10.34 -33.06
C ARG A 407 -22.90 10.17 -34.16
N LYS A 408 -21.78 10.91 -34.07
CA LYS A 408 -20.71 10.89 -35.08
C LYS A 408 -19.59 9.90 -34.75
N LEU A 409 -19.60 9.35 -33.54
CA LEU A 409 -18.54 8.53 -32.96
C LEU A 409 -17.16 9.17 -33.15
N LYS A 410 -17.03 10.43 -32.76
CA LYS A 410 -15.75 11.15 -32.81
C LYS A 410 -15.75 12.36 -31.86
N PHE A 411 -14.56 12.80 -31.50
CA PHE A 411 -14.36 14.05 -30.77
C PHE A 411 -14.58 15.24 -31.70
N ILE A 412 -15.31 16.24 -31.23
CA ILE A 412 -15.60 17.48 -31.95
C ILE A 412 -15.20 18.67 -31.08
N HIS A 413 -14.69 19.74 -31.69
CA HIS A 413 -14.33 20.96 -30.95
C HIS A 413 -15.52 21.44 -30.11
N TYR A 414 -15.25 21.75 -28.83
CA TYR A 414 -16.23 22.19 -27.85
C TYR A 414 -15.94 23.60 -27.34
N GLN A 415 -14.72 23.85 -26.86
CA GLN A 415 -14.34 25.12 -26.23
C GLN A 415 -12.86 25.40 -26.49
N THR A 416 -12.50 26.67 -26.59
CA THR A 416 -11.12 27.15 -26.67
C THR A 416 -10.78 27.93 -25.41
N LEU A 417 -9.59 27.69 -24.85
CA LEU A 417 -9.07 28.35 -23.66
C LEU A 417 -7.74 29.03 -24.00
N ILE A 418 -7.58 30.28 -23.57
CA ILE A 418 -6.31 31.00 -23.72
C ILE A 418 -5.30 30.38 -22.74
N THR A 419 -4.16 29.96 -23.26
CA THR A 419 -3.08 29.33 -22.48
C THR A 419 -1.73 29.92 -22.88
N HIS A 420 -0.68 29.62 -22.13
CA HIS A 420 0.64 30.19 -22.34
C HIS A 420 1.68 29.08 -22.38
N SER A 421 2.00 28.62 -23.59
CA SER A 421 2.82 27.45 -23.87
C SER A 421 2.43 26.27 -22.99
N ALA A 422 1.17 25.85 -23.06
CA ALA A 422 0.64 24.80 -22.20
C ALA A 422 1.50 23.54 -22.31
N ARG A 423 1.83 22.96 -21.15
CA ARG A 423 2.62 21.71 -21.06
C ARG A 423 1.77 20.53 -20.66
N ASP A 424 0.83 20.77 -19.77
CA ASP A 424 0.00 19.75 -19.19
C ASP A 424 -1.40 20.30 -18.85
N TRP A 425 -2.38 19.40 -18.79
CA TRP A 425 -3.71 19.62 -18.27
C TRP A 425 -4.06 18.52 -17.26
N GLU A 426 -4.47 18.92 -16.06
CA GLU A 426 -4.94 17.97 -15.06
C GLU A 426 -6.43 18.13 -14.75
N ALA A 427 -7.18 17.03 -14.72
CA ALA A 427 -8.63 17.02 -14.63
C ALA A 427 -9.14 16.30 -13.38
N PHE A 428 -9.72 17.07 -12.46
CA PHE A 428 -10.11 16.55 -11.16
C PHE A 428 -11.50 17.01 -10.71
N SER A 429 -12.00 16.38 -9.65
CA SER A 429 -13.28 16.73 -9.05
C SER A 429 -13.18 16.89 -7.54
N ILE A 430 -13.80 17.94 -7.02
CA ILE A 430 -13.89 18.24 -5.59
C ILE A 430 -15.37 18.40 -5.26
N GLN A 431 -15.91 17.58 -4.35
CA GLN A 431 -17.30 17.68 -3.90
C GLN A 431 -18.32 17.73 -5.06
N ASP A 432 -18.19 16.83 -6.04
CA ASP A 432 -19.01 16.73 -7.26
C ASP A 432 -18.89 17.91 -8.25
N GLU A 433 -17.98 18.86 -8.01
CA GLU A 433 -17.64 19.92 -8.95
C GLU A 433 -16.40 19.54 -9.76
N THR A 434 -16.44 19.70 -11.09
CA THR A 434 -15.33 19.35 -11.99
C THR A 434 -14.46 20.58 -12.29
N PHE A 435 -13.15 20.38 -12.24
CA PHE A 435 -12.13 21.38 -12.48
C PHE A 435 -11.12 20.90 -13.52
N LEU A 436 -10.39 21.85 -14.11
CA LEU A 436 -9.24 21.61 -14.97
C LEU A 436 -8.11 22.55 -14.56
N ALA A 437 -6.90 22.07 -14.34
CA ALA A 437 -5.70 22.89 -14.15
C ALA A 437 -4.83 22.83 -15.41
N VAL A 438 -4.29 23.97 -15.86
CA VAL A 438 -3.31 24.02 -16.96
C VAL A 438 -1.94 24.43 -16.44
N ALA A 439 -0.89 23.72 -16.87
CA ALA A 439 0.49 24.09 -16.61
C ALA A 439 0.97 25.06 -17.69
N ASN A 440 1.04 26.35 -17.33
CA ASN A 440 1.54 27.39 -18.23
C ASN A 440 3.04 27.58 -18.05
N HIS A 441 3.81 27.35 -19.11
CA HIS A 441 5.28 27.31 -19.03
C HIS A 441 5.96 28.64 -19.32
N ARG A 442 5.44 29.42 -20.28
CA ARG A 442 6.00 30.74 -20.59
C ARG A 442 4.97 31.61 -21.30
N GLN A 443 5.10 32.93 -21.11
CA GLN A 443 4.38 33.94 -21.88
C GLN A 443 5.38 34.76 -22.69
N GLY A 444 5.17 34.80 -24.00
CA GLY A 444 6.17 35.33 -24.93
C GLY A 444 7.47 34.52 -24.91
N GLU A 445 8.59 35.17 -25.25
CA GLU A 445 9.85 34.46 -25.49
C GLU A 445 10.69 34.17 -24.23
N ARG A 446 10.48 34.90 -23.12
CA ARG A 446 11.41 34.86 -21.97
C ARG A 446 10.75 34.82 -20.59
N ASN A 447 9.45 35.11 -20.47
CA ASN A 447 8.82 35.17 -19.16
C ASN A 447 8.29 33.78 -18.75
N HIS A 448 9.01 33.11 -17.86
CA HIS A 448 8.62 31.81 -17.29
C HIS A 448 7.91 31.93 -15.93
N ASN A 449 7.88 33.10 -15.31
CA ASN A 449 7.23 33.32 -14.02
C ASN A 449 5.82 33.87 -14.30
N ILE A 450 4.88 32.97 -14.51
CA ILE A 450 3.52 33.29 -14.95
C ILE A 450 2.49 32.45 -14.18
N ASP A 451 1.25 32.91 -14.25
CA ASP A 451 0.16 32.19 -13.62
C ASP A 451 -0.25 30.98 -14.46
N SER A 452 -0.38 29.85 -13.77
CA SER A 452 -1.17 28.71 -14.20
C SER A 452 -2.62 28.91 -13.75
N VAL A 453 -3.56 28.26 -14.42
CA VAL A 453 -4.99 28.58 -14.28
C VAL A 453 -5.79 27.33 -13.95
N ILE A 454 -6.65 27.43 -12.94
CA ILE A 454 -7.65 26.44 -12.60
C ILE A 454 -8.99 26.93 -13.10
N TYR A 455 -9.62 26.13 -13.94
CA TYR A 455 -10.95 26.33 -14.47
C TYR A 455 -11.96 25.47 -13.72
N LYS A 456 -13.19 25.95 -13.61
CA LYS A 456 -14.33 25.23 -13.03
C LYS A 456 -15.43 25.08 -14.07
N TRP A 457 -16.06 23.91 -14.07
CA TRP A 457 -17.22 23.67 -14.92
C TRP A 457 -18.45 24.46 -14.45
N ASN A 458 -19.02 25.28 -15.34
CA ASN A 458 -20.29 25.94 -15.08
C ASN A 458 -21.46 25.03 -15.53
N PRO A 459 -22.30 24.51 -14.61
CA PRO A 459 -23.39 23.60 -14.97
C PRO A 459 -24.56 24.28 -15.67
N VAL A 460 -24.68 25.62 -15.58
CA VAL A 460 -25.75 26.35 -16.27
C VAL A 460 -25.33 26.67 -17.70
N ALA A 461 -24.15 27.29 -17.84
CA ALA A 461 -23.65 27.74 -19.13
C ALA A 461 -22.97 26.62 -19.95
N GLN A 462 -22.65 25.49 -19.30
CA GLN A 462 -22.06 24.30 -19.89
C GLN A 462 -20.68 24.57 -20.51
N PHE A 463 -19.84 25.39 -19.89
CA PHE A 463 -18.46 25.61 -20.31
C PHE A 463 -17.54 25.81 -19.09
N PHE A 464 -16.23 25.69 -19.29
CA PHE A 464 -15.23 25.91 -18.26
C PHE A 464 -14.88 27.39 -18.12
N GLU A 465 -14.98 27.94 -16.92
CA GLU A 465 -14.62 29.33 -16.61
C GLU A 465 -13.47 29.38 -15.60
N VAL A 466 -12.72 30.49 -15.60
CA VAL A 466 -11.59 30.65 -14.66
C VAL A 466 -12.12 30.68 -13.23
N ASN A 467 -11.57 29.83 -12.38
CA ASN A 467 -11.90 29.73 -10.96
C ASN A 467 -10.79 30.34 -10.08
N GLN A 468 -9.54 30.00 -10.36
CA GLN A 468 -8.38 30.46 -9.61
C GLN A 468 -7.17 30.58 -10.54
N THR A 469 -6.30 31.55 -10.27
CA THR A 469 -4.94 31.59 -10.85
C THR A 469 -3.92 31.30 -9.76
N ILE A 470 -2.88 30.55 -10.11
CA ILE A 470 -1.80 30.17 -9.20
C ILE A 470 -0.47 30.61 -9.84
N PRO A 471 0.32 31.45 -9.14
CA PRO A 471 1.66 31.79 -9.61
C PRO A 471 2.55 30.55 -9.69
N THR A 472 3.08 30.29 -10.89
CA THR A 472 3.94 29.14 -11.17
C THR A 472 5.20 29.57 -11.91
N THR A 473 6.17 28.67 -11.99
CA THR A 473 7.50 28.97 -12.52
C THR A 473 7.91 27.92 -13.54
N GLY A 474 7.68 28.22 -14.82
CA GLY A 474 7.94 27.29 -15.90
C GLY A 474 7.23 25.95 -15.71
N ALA A 475 5.96 25.99 -15.26
CA ALA A 475 5.20 24.79 -14.92
C ALA A 475 5.21 23.78 -16.08
N TYR A 476 5.43 22.52 -15.74
CA TYR A 476 5.47 21.43 -16.69
C TYR A 476 4.34 20.43 -16.52
N ASP A 477 3.92 20.24 -15.27
CA ASP A 477 2.98 19.19 -14.89
C ASP A 477 2.16 19.62 -13.66
N TRP A 478 0.94 19.10 -13.59
CA TRP A 478 0.03 19.17 -12.45
C TRP A 478 -0.40 17.77 -12.06
N GLU A 479 -0.26 17.44 -10.78
CA GLU A 479 -0.72 16.15 -10.26
C GLU A 479 -1.76 16.34 -9.16
N PHE A 480 -2.98 15.85 -9.38
CA PHE A 480 -4.07 15.95 -8.41
C PHE A 480 -4.24 14.65 -7.63
N PHE A 481 -4.35 14.76 -6.31
CA PHE A 481 -4.57 13.59 -5.47
C PHE A 481 -5.39 13.88 -4.22
N THR A 482 -5.90 12.81 -3.61
CA THR A 482 -6.70 12.89 -2.39
C THR A 482 -6.11 12.02 -1.29
N ILE A 483 -6.14 12.54 -0.05
CA ILE A 483 -5.70 11.80 1.13
C ILE A 483 -6.81 11.91 2.18
N GLY A 484 -7.59 10.83 2.32
CA GLY A 484 -8.80 10.86 3.11
C GLY A 484 -9.77 11.95 2.61
N PRO A 485 -10.20 12.91 3.45
CA PRO A 485 -11.11 13.98 3.04
C PRO A 485 -10.39 15.21 2.42
N TYR A 486 -9.06 15.20 2.31
CA TYR A 486 -8.27 16.33 1.85
C TYR A 486 -7.91 16.19 0.37
N TYR A 487 -7.95 17.31 -0.35
CA TYR A 487 -7.63 17.39 -1.77
C TYR A 487 -6.34 18.18 -1.94
N PHE A 488 -5.42 17.64 -2.74
CA PHE A 488 -4.11 18.20 -3.00
C PHE A 488 -3.89 18.36 -4.50
N LEU A 489 -2.99 19.28 -4.84
CA LEU A 489 -2.57 19.53 -6.21
C LEU A 489 -1.08 19.89 -6.18
N ALA A 490 -0.23 19.16 -6.88
CA ALA A 490 1.22 19.41 -6.94
C ALA A 490 1.60 19.98 -8.31
N VAL A 491 2.48 20.99 -8.34
CA VAL A 491 3.05 21.53 -9.58
C VAL A 491 4.51 21.15 -9.73
N ALA A 492 4.90 20.71 -10.92
CA ALA A 492 6.30 20.58 -11.32
C ALA A 492 6.80 21.92 -11.88
N ASN A 493 7.50 22.70 -11.07
CA ASN A 493 8.15 23.92 -11.52
C ASN A 493 9.53 23.58 -12.10
N THR A 494 9.74 23.84 -13.39
CA THR A 494 10.96 23.39 -14.09
C THR A 494 12.07 24.44 -14.20
N PHE A 495 11.72 25.70 -14.51
CA PHE A 495 12.69 26.71 -14.94
C PHE A 495 12.12 28.12 -14.78
N ASN A 496 12.90 29.01 -14.15
CA ASN A 496 12.47 30.39 -13.87
C ASN A 496 13.01 31.44 -14.87
N GLY A 497 13.63 31.00 -15.97
CA GLY A 497 14.38 31.87 -16.89
C GLY A 497 15.90 31.92 -16.60
N ARG A 498 16.35 31.40 -15.44
CA ARG A 498 17.75 31.43 -15.01
C ARG A 498 18.26 30.12 -14.39
N SER A 499 17.46 29.42 -13.60
CA SER A 499 17.82 28.21 -12.86
C SER A 499 16.76 27.12 -13.04
N THR A 500 17.20 25.87 -13.04
CA THR A 500 16.32 24.68 -12.92
C THR A 500 16.28 24.13 -11.50
N VAL A 501 17.10 24.66 -10.59
CA VAL A 501 17.02 24.36 -9.16
C VAL A 501 16.03 25.33 -8.53
N ILE A 502 14.78 24.91 -8.43
CA ILE A 502 13.66 25.72 -7.93
C ILE A 502 12.65 24.86 -7.17
N ASP A 503 11.81 25.53 -6.39
CA ASP A 503 10.80 24.85 -5.58
C ASP A 503 9.58 24.46 -6.42
N SER A 504 9.26 23.17 -6.42
CA SER A 504 7.96 22.65 -6.80
C SER A 504 7.05 22.69 -5.58
N THR A 505 5.76 22.97 -5.79
CA THR A 505 4.84 23.29 -4.69
C THR A 505 3.64 22.36 -4.69
N ILE A 506 3.33 21.84 -3.50
CA ILE A 506 2.12 21.08 -3.21
C ILE A 506 1.13 22.06 -2.57
N TYR A 507 -0.10 22.06 -3.06
CA TYR A 507 -1.21 22.86 -2.57
C TYR A 507 -2.25 21.97 -1.91
N ILE A 508 -3.00 22.52 -0.96
CA ILE A 508 -4.15 21.89 -0.30
C ILE A 508 -5.40 22.73 -0.51
N TRP A 509 -6.54 22.08 -0.76
CA TRP A 509 -7.83 22.74 -0.93
C TRP A 509 -8.42 23.16 0.43
N LEU A 510 -8.45 24.47 0.69
CA LEU A 510 -8.99 25.04 1.93
C LEU A 510 -9.80 26.31 1.62
N GLY A 511 -11.03 26.38 2.12
CA GLY A 511 -11.88 27.55 1.95
C GLY A 511 -12.34 27.81 0.50
N GLY A 512 -12.41 26.77 -0.33
CA GLY A 512 -12.87 26.87 -1.72
C GLY A 512 -11.78 27.27 -2.73
N MET A 513 -10.50 27.19 -2.33
CA MET A 513 -9.35 27.49 -3.17
C MET A 513 -8.14 26.66 -2.75
N PHE A 514 -7.19 26.48 -3.67
CA PHE A 514 -5.90 25.87 -3.36
C PHE A 514 -4.98 26.87 -2.67
N GLN A 515 -4.38 26.45 -1.56
CA GLN A 515 -3.41 27.20 -0.77
C GLN A 515 -2.12 26.39 -0.64
N THR A 516 -0.96 27.05 -0.56
CA THR A 516 0.32 26.37 -0.42
C THR A 516 0.34 25.49 0.84
N TYR A 517 0.67 24.22 0.65
CA TYR A 517 0.82 23.23 1.72
C TYR A 517 2.29 22.97 2.02
N GLN A 518 3.09 22.70 0.99
CA GLN A 518 4.50 22.39 1.11
C GLN A 518 5.26 22.80 -0.15
N SER A 519 6.48 23.31 0.00
CA SER A 519 7.40 23.55 -1.11
C SER A 519 8.59 22.61 -0.98
N ILE A 520 8.99 22.01 -2.10
CA ILE A 520 10.07 21.03 -2.20
C ILE A 520 11.02 21.49 -3.29
N THR A 521 12.29 21.68 -2.97
CA THR A 521 13.31 22.01 -3.97
C THR A 521 13.52 20.81 -4.89
N THR A 522 13.36 21.06 -6.18
CA THR A 522 13.45 20.07 -7.26
C THR A 522 14.45 20.54 -8.33
N PHE A 523 14.80 19.64 -9.25
CA PHE A 523 15.87 19.86 -10.22
C PHE A 523 15.35 19.66 -11.64
N GLY A 524 14.79 20.73 -12.22
CA GLY A 524 14.13 20.69 -13.51
C GLY A 524 13.01 19.66 -13.49
N ALA A 525 12.12 19.73 -12.50
CA ALA A 525 10.99 18.82 -12.39
C ALA A 525 10.14 18.87 -13.65
N ILE A 526 9.78 17.71 -14.17
CA ILE A 526 8.94 17.56 -15.37
C ILE A 526 7.62 16.90 -15.06
N ASP A 527 7.58 16.06 -14.03
CA ASP A 527 6.44 15.21 -13.72
C ASP A 527 6.39 14.90 -12.21
N TRP A 528 5.17 14.79 -11.68
CA TRP A 528 4.82 14.31 -10.36
C TRP A 528 3.86 13.13 -10.47
N GLU A 529 4.20 12.02 -9.83
CA GLU A 529 3.34 10.83 -9.84
C GLU A 529 2.92 10.46 -8.42
N MET A 530 1.60 10.46 -8.13
CA MET A 530 1.07 10.03 -6.83
C MET A 530 0.65 8.58 -6.86
N PHE A 531 1.14 7.82 -5.88
CA PHE A 531 0.67 6.44 -5.68
C PHE A 531 0.56 6.06 -4.21
N GLN A 532 -0.32 5.09 -3.96
CA GLN A 532 -0.57 4.55 -2.64
C GLN A 532 -0.24 3.07 -2.59
N ILE A 533 0.54 2.68 -1.57
CA ILE A 533 0.84 1.29 -1.26
C ILE A 533 0.28 0.99 0.13
N GLU A 534 -0.77 0.17 0.15
CA GLU A 534 -1.55 -0.11 1.37
C GLU A 534 -2.09 1.20 1.98
N ASN A 535 -1.61 1.60 3.16
CA ASN A 535 -2.00 2.84 3.84
C ASN A 535 -0.94 3.95 3.75
N ARG A 536 0.12 3.74 2.96
CA ARG A 536 1.24 4.68 2.80
C ARG A 536 1.07 5.46 1.49
N VAL A 537 1.17 6.77 1.56
CA VAL A 537 1.01 7.67 0.41
C VAL A 537 2.38 8.17 -0.02
N PHE A 538 2.66 8.07 -1.30
CA PHE A 538 3.91 8.46 -1.91
C PHE A 538 3.68 9.45 -3.04
N LEU A 539 4.70 10.25 -3.29
CA LEU A 539 4.73 11.20 -4.39
C LEU A 539 6.14 11.16 -5.00
N ALA A 540 6.27 10.78 -6.27
CA ALA A 540 7.54 10.71 -6.98
C ALA A 540 7.72 11.92 -7.89
N VAL A 541 8.90 12.52 -7.91
CA VAL A 541 9.26 13.58 -8.87
C VAL A 541 10.23 13.06 -9.91
N ALA A 542 9.95 13.36 -11.18
CA ALA A 542 10.90 13.19 -12.28
C ALA A 542 11.80 14.43 -12.41
N ASN A 543 13.04 14.32 -11.94
CA ASN A 543 14.03 15.38 -12.10
C ASN A 543 14.77 15.21 -13.43
N SER A 544 14.57 16.15 -14.36
CA SER A 544 15.11 16.00 -15.73
C SER A 544 16.50 16.59 -15.92
N GLN A 545 16.81 17.70 -15.24
CA GLN A 545 18.06 18.42 -15.48
C GLN A 545 18.39 19.45 -14.39
N MET A 546 19.67 19.54 -14.07
CA MET A 546 20.21 20.51 -13.12
C MET A 546 21.18 21.46 -13.82
N LEU A 547 20.85 22.75 -13.89
CA LEU A 547 21.76 23.80 -14.33
C LEU A 547 22.62 24.25 -13.15
N THR A 548 23.94 24.01 -13.21
CA THR A 548 24.89 24.39 -12.16
C THR A 548 25.22 25.87 -12.20
N GLU A 549 25.81 26.40 -11.12
CA GLU A 549 26.22 27.81 -11.05
C GLU A 549 27.27 28.18 -12.13
N GLU A 550 28.09 27.22 -12.55
CA GLU A 550 29.06 27.38 -13.64
C GLU A 550 28.44 27.33 -15.05
N GLY A 551 27.11 27.16 -15.14
CA GLY A 551 26.38 27.10 -16.41
C GLY A 551 26.40 25.75 -17.12
N LYS A 552 26.83 24.67 -16.43
CA LYS A 552 26.78 23.31 -16.96
C LYS A 552 25.41 22.69 -16.70
N ILE A 553 24.89 21.92 -17.64
CA ILE A 553 23.66 21.13 -17.44
C ILE A 553 24.04 19.68 -17.10
N LEU A 554 23.51 19.16 -16.00
CA LEU A 554 23.60 17.76 -15.60
C LEU A 554 22.29 17.06 -15.94
N TYR A 555 22.37 15.92 -16.64
CA TYR A 555 21.22 15.12 -17.05
C TYR A 555 21.09 13.82 -16.24
N SER A 556 22.20 13.27 -15.75
CA SER A 556 22.21 12.15 -14.80
C SER A 556 22.11 12.71 -13.38
N ILE A 557 20.90 12.69 -12.81
CA ILE A 557 20.58 13.23 -11.49
C ILE A 557 19.55 12.35 -10.78
N ASN A 558 19.43 12.50 -9.47
CA ASN A 558 18.46 11.74 -8.68
C ASN A 558 17.04 12.27 -8.89
N SER A 559 16.14 11.38 -9.28
CA SER A 559 14.70 11.52 -9.05
C SER A 559 14.37 11.05 -7.63
N THR A 560 13.35 11.62 -7.02
CA THR A 560 13.08 11.42 -5.58
C THR A 560 11.66 10.96 -5.36
N ILE A 561 11.49 9.91 -4.53
CA ILE A 561 10.21 9.45 -4.02
C ILE A 561 10.08 10.00 -2.60
N TYR A 562 8.98 10.68 -2.33
CA TYR A 562 8.61 11.18 -1.02
C TYR A 562 7.49 10.34 -0.42
N GLU A 563 7.47 10.19 0.90
CA GLU A 563 6.39 9.56 1.65
C GLU A 563 5.73 10.59 2.56
N LEU A 564 4.41 10.57 2.66
CA LEU A 564 3.69 11.37 3.64
C LEU A 564 3.94 10.83 5.06
N SER A 565 4.66 11.61 5.86
CA SER A 565 4.83 11.33 7.28
C SER A 565 3.59 11.78 8.05
N MET A 566 2.88 10.82 8.65
CA MET A 566 1.70 11.12 9.48
C MET A 566 2.05 11.90 10.76
N THR A 567 3.30 11.81 11.23
CA THR A 567 3.76 12.53 12.43
C THR A 567 4.00 14.01 12.13
N SER A 568 4.66 14.32 11.01
CA SER A 568 4.97 15.69 10.62
C SER A 568 3.91 16.33 9.73
N GLN A 569 2.98 15.53 9.19
CA GLN A 569 2.01 15.94 8.19
C GLN A 569 2.70 16.67 7.02
N THR A 570 3.78 16.08 6.51
CA THR A 570 4.55 16.58 5.38
C THR A 570 5.12 15.42 4.58
N PHE A 571 5.35 15.64 3.29
CA PHE A 571 6.08 14.72 2.44
C PHE A 571 7.57 14.79 2.78
N ILE A 572 8.14 13.67 3.20
CA ILE A 572 9.55 13.51 3.53
C ILE A 572 10.22 12.59 2.52
N LYS A 573 11.49 12.82 2.21
CA LYS A 573 12.24 11.99 1.26
C LYS A 573 12.26 10.53 1.75
N PHE A 574 11.76 9.62 0.93
CA PHE A 574 11.71 8.18 1.20
C PHE A 574 12.85 7.46 0.45
N GLN A 575 13.02 7.74 -0.84
CA GLN A 575 14.03 7.10 -1.68
C GLN A 575 14.54 8.05 -2.75
N GLU A 576 15.82 7.94 -3.09
CA GLU A 576 16.40 8.57 -4.28
C GLU A 576 16.80 7.50 -5.29
N ILE A 577 16.50 7.76 -6.56
CA ILE A 577 16.81 6.87 -7.67
C ILE A 577 17.58 7.68 -8.69
N GLU A 578 18.78 7.24 -9.04
CA GLU A 578 19.56 7.86 -10.10
C GLU A 578 18.85 7.63 -11.45
N THR A 579 18.57 8.73 -12.15
CA THR A 579 17.84 8.74 -13.41
C THR A 579 18.57 9.59 -14.45
N ASN A 580 18.27 9.37 -15.73
CA ASN A 580 18.89 10.09 -16.85
C ASN A 580 17.82 10.89 -17.58
N SER A 581 17.75 12.17 -17.23
CA SER A 581 16.71 13.10 -17.68
C SER A 581 15.33 12.42 -17.64
N ALA A 582 14.89 12.10 -16.42
CA ALA A 582 13.58 11.51 -16.18
C ALA A 582 12.52 12.52 -16.63
N LEU A 583 11.63 12.09 -17.51
CA LEU A 583 10.53 12.92 -18.01
C LEU A 583 9.15 12.48 -17.53
N ASP A 584 9.06 11.31 -16.93
CA ASP A 584 7.80 10.69 -16.52
C ASP A 584 8.05 9.51 -15.55
N TRP A 585 7.15 9.34 -14.60
CA TRP A 585 7.00 8.20 -13.70
C TRP A 585 5.58 7.64 -13.83
N GLU A 586 5.47 6.35 -14.11
CA GLU A 586 4.16 5.69 -14.18
C GLU A 586 4.07 4.57 -13.14
N TYR A 587 3.05 4.63 -12.27
CA TYR A 587 2.76 3.60 -11.28
C TYR A 587 1.76 2.58 -11.79
N PHE A 588 2.09 1.29 -11.63
CA PHE A 588 1.18 0.22 -12.03
C PHE A 588 1.26 -1.01 -11.14
N THR A 589 0.26 -1.88 -11.29
CA THR A 589 0.15 -3.11 -10.50
C THR A 589 -0.06 -4.32 -11.40
N VAL A 590 0.56 -5.44 -11.01
CA VAL A 590 0.34 -6.75 -11.64
C VAL A 590 0.07 -7.74 -10.52
N GLY A 591 -1.19 -8.16 -10.39
CA GLY A 591 -1.66 -8.91 -9.24
C GLY A 591 -1.42 -8.15 -7.92
N ASP A 592 -0.65 -8.74 -7.03
CA ASP A 592 -0.30 -8.13 -5.74
C ASP A 592 1.00 -7.31 -5.78
N ASP A 593 1.76 -7.41 -6.87
CA ASP A 593 3.01 -6.67 -7.01
C ASP A 593 2.74 -5.23 -7.46
N ARG A 594 3.57 -4.31 -6.95
CA ARG A 594 3.53 -2.88 -7.23
C ARG A 594 4.80 -2.46 -7.94
N PHE A 595 4.67 -1.66 -8.98
CA PHE A 595 5.76 -1.26 -9.84
C PHE A 595 5.73 0.23 -10.13
N LEU A 596 6.91 0.78 -10.41
CA LEU A 596 7.10 2.09 -11.01
C LEU A 596 7.94 1.92 -12.28
N VAL A 597 7.63 2.63 -13.34
CA VAL A 597 8.51 2.73 -14.52
C VAL A 597 8.93 4.17 -14.74
N VAL A 598 10.19 4.37 -15.16
CA VAL A 598 10.74 5.70 -15.45
C VAL A 598 11.03 5.89 -16.94
N ALA A 599 10.65 7.04 -17.48
CA ALA A 599 11.07 7.50 -18.80
C ALA A 599 12.46 8.18 -18.74
N ASN A 600 13.53 7.38 -18.80
CA ASN A 600 14.88 7.92 -19.01
C ASN A 600 15.04 8.38 -20.47
N SER A 601 15.18 9.69 -20.69
CA SER A 601 15.17 10.26 -22.04
C SER A 601 16.56 10.57 -22.59
N TYR A 602 17.47 11.10 -21.77
CA TYR A 602 18.77 11.59 -22.22
C TYR A 602 19.81 11.59 -21.09
N ASP A 603 21.03 11.13 -21.37
CA ASP A 603 22.12 11.03 -20.38
C ASP A 603 23.19 12.13 -20.53
N GLY A 604 23.00 13.08 -21.46
CA GLY A 604 24.00 14.07 -21.83
C GLY A 604 24.78 13.74 -23.11
N ASN A 605 24.64 12.52 -23.64
CA ASN A 605 25.33 12.06 -24.84
C ASN A 605 24.40 11.33 -25.83
N SER A 606 23.45 10.54 -25.35
CA SER A 606 22.58 9.67 -26.15
C SER A 606 21.12 9.71 -25.68
N TYR A 607 20.20 9.58 -26.63
CA TYR A 607 18.77 9.33 -26.37
C TYR A 607 18.42 7.84 -26.33
N SER A 608 19.32 6.96 -26.78
CA SER A 608 19.13 5.52 -26.76
C SER A 608 19.50 4.97 -25.39
N LEU A 609 18.54 4.97 -24.47
CA LEU A 609 18.72 4.59 -23.08
C LEU A 609 17.83 3.42 -22.70
N ASN A 610 17.98 2.93 -21.46
CA ASN A 610 17.01 2.02 -20.89
C ASN A 610 16.07 2.78 -19.95
N SER A 611 14.77 2.70 -20.21
CA SER A 611 13.75 2.87 -19.19
C SER A 611 13.81 1.70 -18.21
N VAL A 612 13.50 1.93 -16.94
CA VAL A 612 13.68 0.92 -15.89
C VAL A 612 12.36 0.73 -15.17
N ILE A 613 11.94 -0.54 -15.04
CA ILE A 613 10.82 -0.92 -14.17
C ILE A 613 11.40 -1.30 -12.82
N TYR A 614 10.87 -0.70 -11.77
CA TYR A 614 11.18 -0.99 -10.39
C TYR A 614 10.02 -1.73 -9.73
N ARG A 615 10.32 -2.68 -8.85
CA ARG A 615 9.35 -3.41 -8.04
C ARG A 615 9.47 -3.00 -6.58
N TRP A 616 8.33 -2.81 -5.94
CA TRP A 616 8.25 -2.56 -4.51
C TRP A 616 8.68 -3.78 -3.67
N GLN A 617 9.54 -3.57 -2.67
CA GLN A 617 10.06 -4.59 -1.75
C GLN A 617 9.89 -4.19 -0.26
N GLY A 618 8.92 -3.33 0.05
CA GLY A 618 8.66 -2.91 1.43
C GLY A 618 9.75 -2.01 1.99
N PHE A 619 10.57 -2.53 2.90
CA PHE A 619 11.62 -1.73 3.56
C PHE A 619 12.74 -1.31 2.60
N GLU A 620 13.06 -2.13 1.59
CA GLU A 620 14.08 -1.80 0.58
C GLU A 620 13.59 -0.77 -0.45
N GLY A 621 12.32 -0.36 -0.39
CA GLY A 621 11.72 0.54 -1.37
C GLY A 621 11.57 -0.10 -2.74
N PHE A 622 11.76 0.70 -3.79
CA PHE A 622 11.69 0.26 -5.18
C PHE A 622 13.05 -0.22 -5.68
N ILE A 623 13.12 -1.47 -6.16
CA ILE A 623 14.34 -2.06 -6.73
C ILE A 623 14.17 -2.33 -8.22
N PRO A 624 15.20 -2.14 -9.06
CA PRO A 624 15.08 -2.36 -10.51
C PRO A 624 14.90 -3.86 -10.82
N VAL A 625 13.93 -4.19 -11.67
CA VAL A 625 13.61 -5.57 -12.08
C VAL A 625 13.66 -5.80 -13.58
N HIS A 626 13.31 -4.79 -14.39
CA HIS A 626 13.41 -4.87 -15.85
C HIS A 626 14.05 -3.61 -16.43
N ARG A 627 14.72 -3.76 -17.57
CA ARG A 627 15.32 -2.67 -18.33
C ARG A 627 14.80 -2.75 -19.76
N LEU A 628 14.15 -1.70 -20.21
CA LEU A 628 13.48 -1.61 -21.51
C LEU A 628 14.24 -0.62 -22.38
N SER A 629 14.79 -1.06 -23.51
CA SER A 629 15.51 -0.19 -24.41
C SER A 629 14.54 0.75 -25.13
N THR A 630 14.68 2.05 -24.86
CA THR A 630 13.85 3.12 -25.40
C THR A 630 14.72 4.16 -26.11
N ASN A 631 14.08 5.01 -26.92
CA ASN A 631 14.79 6.07 -27.66
C ASN A 631 14.10 7.41 -27.40
N GLY A 632 14.69 8.22 -26.53
CA GLY A 632 14.14 9.47 -26.05
C GLY A 632 12.72 9.27 -25.53
N CYS A 633 12.57 8.31 -24.62
CA CYS A 633 11.30 8.06 -23.95
C CYS A 633 10.80 9.37 -23.33
N ARG A 634 9.55 9.76 -23.61
CA ARG A 634 8.93 10.88 -22.90
C ARG A 634 7.95 10.36 -21.85
N ASP A 635 7.14 9.39 -22.22
CA ASP A 635 5.92 9.06 -21.49
C ASP A 635 5.73 7.55 -21.39
N TRP A 636 5.11 7.09 -20.31
CA TRP A 636 4.64 5.74 -20.07
C TRP A 636 3.18 5.75 -19.64
N GLU A 637 2.44 4.76 -20.12
CA GLU A 637 1.05 4.57 -19.72
C GLU A 637 0.79 3.10 -19.47
N TYR A 638 0.11 2.79 -18.37
CA TYR A 638 -0.37 1.45 -18.07
C TYR A 638 -1.86 1.31 -18.40
N PHE A 639 -2.21 0.23 -19.11
CA PHE A 639 -3.61 -0.06 -19.38
C PHE A 639 -3.94 -1.54 -19.41
N ASN A 640 -5.22 -1.83 -19.14
CA ASN A 640 -5.77 -3.17 -19.12
C ASN A 640 -6.78 -3.37 -20.25
N THR A 641 -6.76 -4.58 -20.80
CA THR A 641 -7.76 -5.05 -21.76
C THR A 641 -8.33 -6.40 -21.31
N THR A 642 -9.28 -6.95 -22.06
CA THR A 642 -9.74 -8.34 -21.85
C THR A 642 -8.64 -9.38 -22.03
N ASP A 643 -7.59 -9.05 -22.79
CA ASP A 643 -6.56 -10.00 -23.24
C ASP A 643 -5.26 -9.90 -22.42
N GLY A 644 -5.24 -9.03 -21.41
CA GLY A 644 -4.13 -8.82 -20.49
C GLY A 644 -3.83 -7.35 -20.21
N SER A 645 -2.72 -7.14 -19.49
CA SER A 645 -2.16 -5.83 -19.14
C SER A 645 -1.04 -5.43 -20.09
N TYR A 646 -0.92 -4.14 -20.34
CA TYR A 646 0.03 -3.57 -21.28
C TYR A 646 0.65 -2.30 -20.70
N LEU A 647 1.86 -2.01 -21.18
CA LEU A 647 2.47 -0.68 -21.08
C LEU A 647 2.57 -0.11 -22.50
N ILE A 648 2.52 1.20 -22.64
CA ILE A 648 2.90 1.88 -23.88
C ILE A 648 3.85 3.01 -23.54
N TYR A 649 4.86 3.23 -24.38
CA TYR A 649 5.74 4.39 -24.23
C TYR A 649 5.78 5.25 -25.49
N SER A 650 6.00 6.54 -25.29
CA SER A 650 6.16 7.53 -26.35
C SER A 650 7.63 7.84 -26.65
N SER A 651 7.92 8.24 -27.90
CA SER A 651 9.27 8.68 -28.32
C SER A 651 9.25 10.12 -28.80
N ALA A 652 10.11 10.94 -28.18
CA ALA A 652 10.40 12.31 -28.62
C ALA A 652 11.42 12.37 -29.78
N ARG A 653 11.89 11.22 -30.31
CA ARG A 653 12.97 11.13 -31.30
C ARG A 653 12.55 10.47 -32.61
N ALA A 654 11.42 9.77 -32.62
CA ALA A 654 10.88 9.12 -33.81
C ALA A 654 9.34 9.14 -33.76
N ALA A 655 8.72 9.04 -34.93
CA ALA A 655 7.27 8.84 -35.07
C ALA A 655 6.88 7.37 -34.80
N LEU A 656 7.40 6.81 -33.71
CA LEU A 656 7.24 5.42 -33.31
C LEU A 656 7.12 5.35 -31.78
N SER A 657 5.97 4.88 -31.33
CA SER A 657 5.72 4.43 -29.97
C SER A 657 5.63 2.91 -29.96
N LYS A 658 5.79 2.27 -28.80
CA LYS A 658 5.59 0.81 -28.70
C LYS A 658 4.64 0.44 -27.59
N VAL A 659 3.74 -0.48 -27.90
CA VAL A 659 2.92 -1.20 -26.93
C VAL A 659 3.68 -2.45 -26.53
N LEU A 660 3.77 -2.68 -25.23
CA LEU A 660 4.41 -3.81 -24.60
C LEU A 660 3.37 -4.59 -23.82
N LYS A 661 3.36 -5.92 -23.94
CA LYS A 661 2.48 -6.79 -23.16
C LYS A 661 3.19 -7.26 -21.89
N LEU A 662 2.49 -7.18 -20.77
CA LEU A 662 2.95 -7.69 -19.49
C LEU A 662 2.56 -9.17 -19.37
N ARG A 663 3.54 -10.07 -19.46
CA ARG A 663 3.28 -11.51 -19.33
C ARG A 663 3.29 -11.91 -17.87
N THR A 664 2.22 -12.60 -17.47
CA THR A 664 2.01 -13.04 -16.09
C THR A 664 2.05 -14.56 -15.96
N ILE A 665 2.54 -15.05 -14.82
CA ILE A 665 2.64 -16.49 -14.47
C ILE A 665 1.64 -16.91 -13.39
#